data_AF-A0AAJ1PTU6-F1
#
_entry.id   AF-A0AAJ1PTU6-F1
#
_cell.length_a   1.000
_cell.length_b   1.000
_cell.length_c   1.000
_cell.angle_alpha   90.00
_cell.angle_beta   90.00
_cell.angle_gamma   90.00
#
_symmetry.space_group_name_H-M   'P 1'
#
loop_
_entity.id
_entity.type
_entity.pdbx_description
1 polymer ?
#
loop_
_entity_poly.entity_id
_entity_poly.type
_entity_poly.pdbx_seq_one_letter_code
_entity_poly.pdbx_strand_id
1 'polypeptide(L)'
;MKKNKANEVLRKHAAGAIGAGISTVLILGSMGSVALAAPPASSSTDAPSAHSSDPAKSIHCGGAVAKNFFLVDGLTKDEVQEVLTRKLTEQGLNPSDYTITIEDSKIKKANAGSYGDGRRNRVMTVEVTITPKAAGAPAVTCNTRILYYTPPFAFLDKGKFPQNHTHHNVGKLVVDNPDSYTISPEDKVKLIDAFLKANPNLQLEKSQLQMDDNGNLTITNKAGEDPYSVTVPAEEFVSVVGKVKDILVFLDPATGNKLSTEVPAVRVPLKAGNWDDSDLWGTNNAGANRNLSAKAQLSGLDLKREGNELVISGKFDSSISNNAGGTRYLGIHRNSSKEYNYTQSFSNGFKVRVVPLKEDIVVRNLDKDAKFTQADVEKLIDVDYKKLNPLKFNQDKGLTAAQIRADVNSKIIRKISVDGLKHELGTQEFSGTLRTDLNVVSPVLKATAIYYTEKIPATLVSDPDKLTPDQIAEITSKVKKVNKLKDTDKVTVDKAGNVTIEFKRDKNDHNKVNATKKFKAPLAQAKYPDGKVETGKSIESPITTPEGYKFPTGTKFVVDGDAPDGLTVGQDGKITYNAPKDKTPGDLTGKVLVTLPDKKTPISVPFKITVIPAVPEMSYPDKKVEAGKSVETPIT
;
A
#
# COMPACT_ATOMS: atom_id res chain seq x y z
N MET A 1 -2.85 -49.20 -24.36
CA MET A 1 -2.61 -47.87 -23.74
C MET A 1 -3.64 -47.64 -22.63
N LYS A 2 -3.33 -46.79 -21.63
CA LYS A 2 -3.85 -46.94 -20.25
C LYS A 2 -5.36 -46.65 -20.05
N LYS A 3 -6.00 -47.46 -19.19
CA LYS A 3 -7.33 -47.27 -18.57
C LYS A 3 -7.16 -47.10 -17.04
N ASN A 4 -8.08 -46.38 -16.38
CA ASN A 4 -8.67 -46.62 -15.03
C ASN A 4 -9.56 -45.39 -14.67
N LYS A 5 -10.80 -45.50 -14.16
CA LYS A 5 -11.27 -46.00 -12.83
C LYS A 5 -10.65 -45.26 -11.63
N ALA A 6 -11.33 -44.97 -10.52
CA ALA A 6 -12.74 -44.68 -10.16
C ALA A 6 -12.77 -44.39 -8.64
N ASN A 7 -13.65 -43.50 -8.15
CA ASN A 7 -14.11 -43.30 -6.74
C ASN A 7 -13.10 -43.22 -5.57
N GLU A 8 -13.22 -42.18 -4.72
CA GLU A 8 -13.63 -42.27 -3.30
C GLU A 8 -13.76 -40.85 -2.69
N VAL A 9 -14.96 -40.45 -2.19
CA VAL A 9 -15.41 -40.45 -0.77
C VAL A 9 -14.88 -39.28 0.07
N LEU A 10 -15.78 -38.40 0.53
CA LEU A 10 -16.04 -38.18 1.97
C LEU A 10 -17.34 -37.38 2.25
N ARG A 11 -18.17 -37.93 3.15
CA ARG A 11 -19.33 -37.29 3.83
C ARG A 11 -19.35 -37.80 5.28
N LYS A 12 -19.81 -36.97 6.23
CA LYS A 12 -19.93 -37.12 7.72
C LYS A 12 -19.06 -36.04 8.41
N HIS A 13 -19.43 -35.34 9.48
CA HIS A 13 -20.65 -35.19 10.32
C HIS A 13 -20.86 -33.66 10.56
N ALA A 14 -21.87 -33.10 11.26
CA ALA A 14 -22.81 -33.58 12.28
C ALA A 14 -24.17 -32.82 12.22
N ALA A 15 -25.10 -33.15 13.13
CA ALA A 15 -26.46 -32.62 13.18
C ALA A 15 -26.81 -32.00 14.55
N GLY A 16 -27.90 -31.21 14.59
CA GLY A 16 -28.52 -30.64 15.81
C GLY A 16 -28.23 -29.14 16.01
N ALA A 17 -29.20 -28.29 16.38
CA ALA A 17 -30.63 -28.51 16.61
C ALA A 17 -31.43 -27.17 16.58
N ILE A 18 -32.72 -27.21 16.19
CA ILE A 18 -33.86 -26.31 16.56
C ILE A 18 -33.62 -24.78 16.36
N GLY A 19 -34.31 -24.02 15.51
CA GLY A 19 -35.76 -23.97 15.23
C GLY A 19 -36.36 -22.72 15.93
N ALA A 20 -37.27 -21.91 15.37
CA ALA A 20 -38.08 -21.93 14.14
C ALA A 20 -38.28 -20.46 13.63
N GLY A 21 -39.08 -20.11 12.60
CA GLY A 21 -39.98 -20.86 11.72
C GLY A 21 -40.44 -20.00 10.53
N ILE A 22 -40.81 -20.63 9.42
CA ILE A 22 -41.26 -19.98 8.17
C ILE A 22 -42.70 -20.40 7.88
N SER A 23 -43.57 -19.44 7.54
CA SER A 23 -44.87 -19.75 6.96
C SER A 23 -44.75 -19.77 5.43
N THR A 24 -45.17 -20.87 4.81
CA THR A 24 -44.97 -21.16 3.38
C THR A 24 -46.14 -20.66 2.53
N VAL A 25 -45.85 -20.06 1.38
CA VAL A 25 -46.65 -20.27 0.16
C VAL A 25 -45.71 -20.57 -1.00
N LEU A 26 -46.09 -21.57 -1.79
CA LEU A 26 -45.31 -22.27 -2.82
C LEU A 26 -45.92 -21.98 -4.19
N ILE A 27 -45.13 -21.65 -5.23
CA ILE A 27 -45.34 -22.10 -6.63
C ILE A 27 -43.96 -22.25 -7.31
N LEU A 28 -43.82 -23.29 -8.15
CA LEU A 28 -42.60 -23.69 -8.86
C LEU A 28 -42.36 -22.89 -10.16
N GLY A 29 -41.09 -22.83 -10.59
CA GLY A 29 -40.60 -23.18 -11.96
C GLY A 29 -41.06 -22.34 -13.17
N SER A 30 -40.28 -22.16 -14.24
CA SER A 30 -38.96 -22.70 -14.62
C SER A 30 -38.27 -21.76 -15.62
N MET A 31 -36.96 -21.92 -15.84
CA MET A 31 -36.22 -21.17 -16.87
C MET A 31 -36.65 -21.56 -18.30
N GLY A 32 -36.51 -20.63 -19.26
CA GLY A 32 -36.66 -20.91 -20.69
C GLY A 32 -36.55 -19.67 -21.57
N SER A 33 -35.38 -19.46 -22.20
CA SER A 33 -35.19 -18.43 -23.24
C SER A 33 -35.88 -18.85 -24.54
N VAL A 34 -36.55 -17.92 -25.24
CA VAL A 34 -37.04 -18.13 -26.61
C VAL A 34 -36.70 -16.92 -27.48
N ALA A 35 -36.07 -17.17 -28.61
CA ALA A 35 -35.72 -16.16 -29.61
C ALA A 35 -36.89 -15.86 -30.56
N LEU A 36 -36.83 -14.73 -31.27
CA LEU A 36 -37.82 -14.37 -32.29
C LEU A 36 -37.89 -15.44 -33.40
N ALA A 37 -39.11 -15.84 -33.74
CA ALA A 37 -39.43 -16.56 -34.97
C ALA A 37 -40.57 -15.82 -35.70
N ALA A 38 -40.45 -15.67 -37.02
CA ALA A 38 -41.45 -14.98 -37.84
C ALA A 38 -42.71 -15.84 -38.05
N PRO A 39 -43.90 -15.23 -38.24
CA PRO A 39 -45.13 -15.97 -38.54
C PRO A 39 -45.19 -16.40 -40.02
N PRO A 40 -45.81 -17.55 -40.34
CA PRO A 40 -46.01 -17.98 -41.72
C PRO A 40 -47.19 -17.27 -42.39
N ALA A 41 -47.11 -17.14 -43.72
CA ALA A 41 -48.24 -16.70 -44.53
C ALA A 41 -49.29 -17.82 -44.69
N SER A 42 -50.57 -17.47 -44.56
CA SER A 42 -51.68 -18.28 -45.10
C SER A 42 -52.84 -17.35 -45.48
N SER A 43 -53.55 -17.70 -46.55
CA SER A 43 -54.53 -16.84 -47.23
C SER A 43 -55.93 -17.45 -47.24
N SER A 44 -56.92 -16.70 -46.74
CA SER A 44 -58.36 -16.88 -46.99
C SER A 44 -59.08 -15.57 -46.60
N THR A 45 -59.41 -14.69 -47.55
CA THR A 45 -60.74 -14.61 -48.21
C THR A 45 -61.91 -14.33 -47.27
N ASP A 46 -62.46 -13.12 -47.44
CA ASP A 46 -63.84 -12.69 -47.24
C ASP A 46 -64.46 -12.69 -45.82
N ALA A 47 -64.24 -11.57 -45.12
CA ALA A 47 -65.31 -10.84 -44.43
C ALA A 47 -65.00 -9.33 -44.51
N PRO A 48 -65.95 -8.45 -44.88
CA PRO A 48 -65.71 -7.02 -44.87
C PRO A 48 -65.61 -6.53 -43.43
N SER A 49 -64.40 -6.19 -42.95
CA SER A 49 -64.28 -5.45 -41.71
C SER A 49 -64.93 -4.09 -41.92
N ALA A 50 -66.02 -3.83 -41.19
CA ALA A 50 -66.60 -2.52 -41.13
C ALA A 50 -65.60 -1.58 -40.44
N HIS A 51 -64.76 -0.90 -41.23
CA HIS A 51 -64.07 0.30 -40.80
C HIS A 51 -65.15 1.32 -40.42
N SER A 52 -65.50 1.33 -39.13
CA SER A 52 -66.28 2.38 -38.50
C SER A 52 -65.50 3.67 -38.63
N SER A 53 -65.80 4.41 -39.69
CA SER A 53 -65.27 5.73 -39.97
C SER A 53 -65.88 6.72 -38.98
N ASP A 54 -65.19 6.92 -37.87
CA ASP A 54 -65.33 8.13 -37.05
C ASP A 54 -63.97 8.84 -37.02
N PRO A 55 -63.68 9.72 -38.00
CA PRO A 55 -62.41 10.45 -38.08
C PRO A 55 -62.23 11.51 -36.98
N ALA A 56 -63.23 11.66 -36.09
CA ALA A 56 -63.29 12.69 -35.06
C ALA A 56 -63.15 12.14 -33.62
N LYS A 57 -62.74 10.87 -33.44
CA LYS A 57 -62.25 10.37 -32.14
C LYS A 57 -60.94 11.04 -31.75
N SER A 58 -61.08 12.22 -31.16
CA SER A 58 -60.11 13.00 -30.39
C SER A 58 -58.63 12.68 -30.68
N ILE A 59 -58.07 13.34 -31.70
CA ILE A 59 -56.62 13.43 -31.85
C ILE A 59 -56.05 14.11 -30.60
N HIS A 60 -55.48 13.31 -29.69
CA HIS A 60 -54.81 13.80 -28.49
C HIS A 60 -53.39 14.23 -28.86
N CYS A 61 -53.27 15.35 -29.59
CA CYS A 61 -51.98 15.91 -29.99
C CYS A 61 -51.30 16.75 -28.90
N GLY A 62 -51.65 16.52 -27.63
CA GLY A 62 -50.86 16.96 -26.49
C GLY A 62 -49.49 16.27 -26.48
N GLY A 63 -48.46 17.03 -26.15
CA GLY A 63 -47.08 16.54 -26.09
C GLY A 63 -46.25 17.36 -25.13
N ALA A 64 -45.04 16.90 -24.83
CA ALA A 64 -44.11 17.66 -24.00
C ALA A 64 -42.67 17.61 -24.50
N VAL A 65 -41.98 18.76 -24.43
CA VAL A 65 -40.55 18.90 -24.67
C VAL A 65 -39.90 19.37 -23.36
N ALA A 66 -38.85 18.68 -22.91
CA ALA A 66 -38.06 19.09 -21.75
C ALA A 66 -36.76 19.71 -22.26
N LYS A 67 -36.50 20.97 -21.89
CA LYS A 67 -35.29 21.68 -22.28
C LYS A 67 -34.48 22.00 -21.03
N ASN A 68 -33.23 21.54 -20.99
CA ASN A 68 -32.27 22.08 -20.06
C ASN A 68 -32.16 23.58 -20.29
N PHE A 69 -32.50 24.33 -19.26
CA PHE A 69 -32.68 25.76 -19.31
C PHE A 69 -31.38 26.56 -19.55
N PHE A 70 -30.22 25.93 -19.38
CA PHE A 70 -28.92 26.52 -19.72
C PHE A 70 -28.51 26.29 -21.18
N LEU A 71 -29.13 25.35 -21.91
CA LEU A 71 -28.79 25.15 -23.32
C LEU A 71 -29.24 26.36 -24.13
N VAL A 72 -28.28 27.01 -24.81
CA VAL A 72 -28.49 28.27 -25.54
C VAL A 72 -29.32 28.04 -26.81
N ASP A 73 -29.30 26.82 -27.34
CA ASP A 73 -30.20 26.36 -28.39
C ASP A 73 -31.61 26.24 -27.81
N GLY A 74 -32.38 27.32 -27.96
CA GLY A 74 -33.77 27.41 -27.56
C GLY A 74 -34.61 26.32 -28.23
N LEU A 75 -35.87 26.22 -27.80
CA LEU A 75 -36.83 25.33 -28.44
C LEU A 75 -36.86 25.57 -29.95
N THR A 76 -36.66 24.52 -30.75
CA THR A 76 -36.79 24.58 -32.21
C THR A 76 -38.19 24.15 -32.65
N LYS A 77 -38.55 24.41 -33.91
CA LYS A 77 -39.77 23.83 -34.51
C LYS A 77 -39.67 22.32 -34.63
N ASP A 78 -38.50 21.82 -35.01
CA ASP A 78 -38.28 20.40 -35.28
C ASP A 78 -38.47 19.56 -34.01
N GLU A 79 -37.99 20.02 -32.85
CA GLU A 79 -38.22 19.36 -31.55
C GLU A 79 -39.73 19.23 -31.22
N VAL A 80 -40.52 20.27 -31.51
CA VAL A 80 -41.97 20.26 -31.31
C VAL A 80 -42.65 19.33 -32.32
N GLN A 81 -42.21 19.36 -33.58
CA GLN A 81 -42.74 18.52 -34.66
C GLN A 81 -42.44 17.04 -34.45
N GLU A 82 -41.25 16.68 -33.95
CA GLU A 82 -40.86 15.31 -33.62
C GLU A 82 -41.74 14.71 -32.51
N VAL A 83 -41.98 15.47 -31.43
CA VAL A 83 -42.88 15.04 -30.34
C VAL A 83 -44.29 14.78 -30.86
N LEU A 84 -44.81 15.64 -31.73
CA LEU A 84 -46.14 15.48 -32.31
C LEU A 84 -46.21 14.32 -33.31
N THR A 85 -45.17 14.14 -34.12
CA THR A 85 -45.01 13.00 -35.04
C THR A 85 -45.04 11.68 -34.25
N ARG A 86 -44.26 11.59 -33.17
CA ARG A 86 -44.28 10.43 -32.27
C ARG A 86 -45.66 10.24 -31.63
N LYS A 87 -46.34 11.31 -31.20
CA LYS A 87 -47.68 11.23 -30.60
C LYS A 87 -48.75 10.72 -31.55
N LEU A 88 -48.69 11.07 -32.84
CA LEU A 88 -49.57 10.51 -33.88
C LEU A 88 -49.32 9.00 -34.03
N THR A 89 -48.05 8.59 -34.14
CA THR A 89 -47.68 7.16 -34.22
C THR A 89 -48.11 6.36 -32.97
N GLU A 90 -47.95 6.92 -31.77
CA GLU A 90 -48.41 6.33 -30.50
C GLU A 90 -49.94 6.14 -30.46
N GLN A 91 -50.70 6.91 -31.24
CA GLN A 91 -52.16 6.78 -31.41
C GLN A 91 -52.56 5.84 -32.57
N GLY A 92 -51.59 5.18 -33.21
CA GLY A 92 -51.83 4.34 -34.40
C GLY A 92 -52.13 5.14 -35.68
N LEU A 93 -51.89 6.44 -35.68
CA LEU A 93 -52.06 7.33 -36.82
C LEU A 93 -50.74 7.44 -37.59
N ASN A 94 -50.80 7.46 -38.92
CA ASN A 94 -49.63 7.64 -39.76
C ASN A 94 -49.31 9.15 -39.90
N PRO A 95 -48.15 9.65 -39.42
CA PRO A 95 -47.86 11.08 -39.46
C PRO A 95 -47.78 11.69 -40.87
N SER A 96 -47.54 10.88 -41.92
CA SER A 96 -47.53 11.39 -43.30
C SER A 96 -48.89 11.90 -43.77
N ASP A 97 -49.97 11.50 -43.11
CA ASP A 97 -51.35 11.79 -43.54
C ASP A 97 -51.85 13.12 -42.95
N TYR A 98 -50.99 13.81 -42.21
CA TYR A 98 -51.26 15.08 -41.54
C TYR A 98 -50.24 16.15 -41.96
N THR A 99 -50.64 17.41 -41.80
CA THR A 99 -49.78 18.59 -41.88
C THR A 99 -49.73 19.23 -40.51
N ILE A 100 -48.54 19.29 -39.90
CA ILE A 100 -48.30 19.93 -38.61
C ILE A 100 -47.84 21.37 -38.88
N THR A 101 -48.55 22.36 -38.35
CA THR A 101 -48.27 23.79 -38.55
C THR A 101 -47.94 24.47 -37.23
N ILE A 102 -46.71 24.95 -37.12
CA ILE A 102 -46.16 25.64 -35.95
C ILE A 102 -45.72 27.05 -36.39
N GLU A 103 -46.30 28.10 -35.81
CA GLU A 103 -45.89 29.47 -36.08
C GLU A 103 -44.55 29.83 -35.40
N ASP A 104 -43.67 30.57 -36.10
CA ASP A 104 -42.44 31.12 -35.50
C ASP A 104 -42.72 32.07 -34.33
N SER A 105 -43.86 32.75 -34.36
CA SER A 105 -44.33 33.65 -33.30
C SER A 105 -44.41 32.94 -31.94
N LYS A 106 -44.91 31.69 -31.93
CA LYS A 106 -45.18 30.88 -30.74
C LYS A 106 -43.87 30.30 -30.18
N ILE A 107 -42.98 29.84 -31.07
CA ILE A 107 -41.62 29.39 -30.69
C ILE A 107 -40.81 30.55 -30.09
N LYS A 108 -40.81 31.72 -30.73
CA LYS A 108 -40.16 32.93 -30.21
C LYS A 108 -40.72 33.35 -28.85
N LYS A 109 -42.04 33.22 -28.64
CA LYS A 109 -42.71 33.48 -27.36
C LYS A 109 -42.36 32.45 -26.28
N ALA A 110 -42.25 31.16 -26.61
CA ALA A 110 -41.81 30.12 -25.66
C ALA A 110 -40.37 30.35 -25.16
N ASN A 111 -39.47 30.71 -26.09
CA ASN A 111 -38.09 31.05 -25.79
C ASN A 111 -37.90 32.43 -25.12
N ALA A 112 -38.94 33.26 -25.00
CA ALA A 112 -38.85 34.55 -24.33
C ALA A 112 -38.53 34.38 -22.83
N GLY A 113 -37.40 34.92 -22.38
CA GLY A 113 -36.88 34.70 -21.02
C GLY A 113 -36.11 33.39 -20.84
N SER A 114 -35.73 32.69 -21.91
CA SER A 114 -34.65 31.68 -21.91
C SER A 114 -33.25 32.30 -22.04
N TYR A 115 -33.16 33.63 -22.07
CA TYR A 115 -31.93 34.41 -22.24
C TYR A 115 -31.89 35.60 -21.27
N GLY A 116 -30.70 36.15 -21.00
CA GLY A 116 -30.47 37.27 -20.06
C GLY A 116 -30.44 36.90 -18.57
N ASP A 117 -30.43 37.93 -17.70
CA ASP A 117 -30.28 37.82 -16.24
C ASP A 117 -31.56 37.27 -15.55
N GLY A 118 -32.75 37.59 -16.08
CA GLY A 118 -34.07 37.19 -15.53
C GLY A 118 -34.47 35.74 -15.80
N ARG A 119 -33.48 34.88 -15.96
CA ARG A 119 -33.61 33.49 -16.40
C ARG A 119 -34.03 32.57 -15.24
N ARG A 120 -35.14 31.81 -15.38
CA ARG A 120 -35.63 30.79 -14.43
C ARG A 120 -36.31 29.60 -15.11
N ASN A 121 -36.29 28.44 -14.44
CA ASN A 121 -37.14 27.30 -14.81
C ASN A 121 -38.63 27.70 -14.84
N ARG A 122 -39.39 27.11 -15.78
CA ARG A 122 -40.81 27.42 -16.02
C ARG A 122 -41.46 26.41 -16.98
N VAL A 123 -42.78 26.37 -16.96
CA VAL A 123 -43.60 25.74 -18.00
C VAL A 123 -44.06 26.81 -19.00
N MET A 124 -43.97 26.51 -20.29
CA MET A 124 -44.59 27.26 -21.39
C MET A 124 -45.51 26.33 -22.19
N THR A 125 -46.35 26.89 -23.07
CA THR A 125 -47.08 26.14 -24.09
C THR A 125 -46.80 26.70 -25.48
N VAL A 126 -46.72 25.81 -26.46
CA VAL A 126 -46.73 26.14 -27.89
C VAL A 126 -48.01 25.55 -28.48
N GLU A 127 -48.87 26.44 -28.96
CA GLU A 127 -50.07 26.08 -29.71
C GLU A 127 -49.65 25.60 -31.11
N VAL A 128 -50.20 24.44 -31.52
CA VAL A 128 -49.90 23.80 -32.80
C VAL A 128 -51.21 23.34 -33.44
N THR A 129 -51.29 23.46 -34.77
CA THR A 129 -52.43 22.97 -35.55
C THR A 129 -52.01 21.74 -36.35
N ILE A 130 -52.78 20.67 -36.25
CA ILE A 130 -52.64 19.45 -37.04
C ILE A 130 -53.84 19.35 -37.98
N THR A 131 -53.57 19.41 -39.28
CA THR A 131 -54.58 19.35 -40.34
C THR A 131 -54.48 18.01 -41.06
N PRO A 132 -55.50 17.13 -41.04
CA PRO A 132 -55.51 15.93 -41.86
C PRO A 132 -55.47 16.29 -43.36
N LYS A 133 -54.75 15.52 -44.18
CA LYS A 133 -54.67 15.73 -45.63
C LYS A 133 -55.90 15.20 -46.38
N ALA A 134 -56.75 14.41 -45.71
CA ALA A 134 -58.03 13.95 -46.24
C ALA A 134 -59.03 15.11 -46.37
N ALA A 135 -59.68 15.23 -47.52
CA ALA A 135 -60.62 16.32 -47.80
C ALA A 135 -61.82 16.32 -46.85
N GLY A 136 -62.15 17.48 -46.28
CA GLY A 136 -63.33 17.68 -45.43
C GLY A 136 -63.15 17.33 -43.94
N ALA A 137 -61.99 16.80 -43.52
CA ALA A 137 -61.71 16.56 -42.11
C ALA A 137 -61.32 17.87 -41.37
N PRO A 138 -61.81 18.11 -40.14
CA PRO A 138 -61.48 19.32 -39.38
C PRO A 138 -60.02 19.30 -38.90
N ALA A 139 -59.40 20.47 -38.88
CA ALA A 139 -58.10 20.65 -38.23
C ALA A 139 -58.25 20.64 -36.71
N VAL A 140 -57.24 20.12 -36.00
CA VAL A 140 -57.19 20.05 -34.54
C VAL A 140 -56.09 20.97 -34.02
N THR A 141 -56.43 21.87 -33.10
CA THR A 141 -55.47 22.74 -32.41
C THR A 141 -55.23 22.21 -31.00
N CYS A 142 -53.97 22.11 -30.60
CA CYS A 142 -53.53 21.54 -29.32
C CYS A 142 -52.29 22.26 -28.79
N ASN A 143 -51.99 22.05 -27.50
CA ASN A 143 -50.88 22.70 -26.81
C ASN A 143 -49.77 21.69 -26.51
N THR A 144 -48.58 21.91 -27.08
CA THR A 144 -47.34 21.22 -26.66
C THR A 144 -46.75 21.93 -25.44
N ARG A 145 -46.58 21.21 -24.33
CA ARG A 145 -46.04 21.72 -23.06
C ARG A 145 -44.52 21.75 -23.12
N ILE A 146 -43.90 22.88 -22.76
CA ILE A 146 -42.44 23.04 -22.79
C ILE A 146 -41.95 23.24 -21.36
N LEU A 147 -41.22 22.25 -20.85
CA LEU A 147 -40.68 22.23 -19.49
C LEU A 147 -39.22 22.71 -19.56
N TYR A 148 -38.98 23.99 -19.29
CA TYR A 148 -37.63 24.53 -19.13
C TYR A 148 -37.14 24.22 -17.72
N TYR A 149 -36.26 23.22 -17.56
CA TYR A 149 -35.78 22.76 -16.26
C TYR A 149 -34.35 23.22 -15.97
N THR A 150 -34.08 23.53 -14.70
CA THR A 150 -32.73 23.71 -14.15
C THR A 150 -32.15 22.32 -13.81
N PRO A 151 -31.01 21.91 -14.38
CA PRO A 151 -30.27 20.73 -13.96
C PRO A 151 -30.04 20.71 -12.44
N PRO A 152 -30.27 19.57 -11.76
CA PRO A 152 -30.28 19.50 -10.30
C PRO A 152 -28.94 19.82 -9.62
N PHE A 153 -27.82 19.73 -10.35
CA PHE A 153 -26.46 19.88 -9.83
C PHE A 153 -25.68 21.03 -10.50
N ALA A 154 -26.38 21.91 -11.23
CA ALA A 154 -25.86 23.20 -11.65
C ALA A 154 -25.83 24.18 -10.47
N PHE A 155 -24.83 25.06 -10.40
CA PHE A 155 -24.91 26.25 -9.54
C PHE A 155 -25.13 27.52 -10.36
N LEU A 156 -25.54 28.58 -9.68
CA LEU A 156 -25.75 29.90 -10.26
C LEU A 156 -24.72 30.85 -9.64
N ASP A 157 -23.79 31.33 -10.45
CA ASP A 157 -22.84 32.34 -9.99
C ASP A 157 -23.50 33.70 -9.73
N LYS A 158 -23.04 34.41 -8.71
CA LYS A 158 -23.59 35.73 -8.32
C LYS A 158 -23.08 36.84 -9.25
N GLY A 159 -23.62 36.95 -10.45
CA GLY A 159 -23.39 38.14 -11.30
C GLY A 159 -23.83 37.99 -12.75
N LYS A 160 -24.92 38.70 -13.11
CA LYS A 160 -25.50 38.97 -14.45
C LYS A 160 -25.78 37.80 -15.42
N PHE A 161 -25.11 36.66 -15.32
CA PHE A 161 -25.41 35.50 -16.16
C PHE A 161 -25.46 34.23 -15.32
N PRO A 162 -26.53 33.42 -15.44
CA PRO A 162 -26.58 32.12 -14.79
C PRO A 162 -25.60 31.17 -15.48
N GLN A 163 -24.34 31.16 -15.05
CA GLN A 163 -23.36 30.21 -15.56
C GLN A 163 -23.58 28.85 -14.92
N ASN A 164 -24.03 27.84 -15.68
CA ASN A 164 -23.91 26.43 -15.25
C ASN A 164 -22.45 26.01 -15.29
N HIS A 165 -21.71 26.46 -14.30
CA HIS A 165 -20.67 25.65 -13.72
C HIS A 165 -21.36 24.59 -12.85
N THR A 166 -20.91 23.34 -12.90
CA THR A 166 -21.13 22.41 -11.78
C THR A 166 -19.94 22.59 -10.85
N HIS A 167 -20.18 22.68 -9.53
CA HIS A 167 -19.09 22.58 -8.56
C HIS A 167 -18.71 21.10 -8.53
N HIS A 168 -17.89 20.66 -9.50
CA HIS A 168 -17.34 19.31 -9.60
C HIS A 168 -18.39 18.20 -9.60
N ASN A 169 -19.52 18.41 -10.29
CA ASN A 169 -20.67 17.50 -10.30
C ASN A 169 -21.18 17.11 -8.89
N VAL A 170 -20.96 17.92 -7.85
CA VAL A 170 -21.38 17.59 -6.47
C VAL A 170 -22.88 17.29 -6.42
N GLY A 171 -23.20 16.04 -6.09
CA GLY A 171 -24.56 15.50 -6.01
C GLY A 171 -24.94 14.55 -7.16
N LYS A 172 -24.26 14.58 -8.31
CA LYS A 172 -24.46 13.54 -9.35
C LYS A 172 -24.03 12.17 -8.85
N LEU A 173 -24.71 11.14 -9.33
CA LEU A 173 -24.28 9.77 -9.13
C LEU A 173 -23.01 9.51 -9.94
N VAL A 174 -22.00 8.91 -9.32
CA VAL A 174 -20.78 8.45 -10.01
C VAL A 174 -20.76 6.93 -10.01
N VAL A 175 -20.75 6.35 -11.20
CA VAL A 175 -20.78 4.91 -11.45
C VAL A 175 -19.44 4.43 -12.01
N ASP A 176 -19.11 3.14 -11.88
CA ASP A 176 -17.84 2.61 -12.38
C ASP A 176 -17.75 2.69 -13.92
N ASN A 177 -18.86 2.45 -14.63
CA ASN A 177 -18.99 2.63 -16.07
C ASN A 177 -20.28 3.42 -16.41
N PRO A 178 -20.22 4.61 -17.03
CA PRO A 178 -21.37 5.44 -17.36
C PRO A 178 -22.19 4.94 -18.57
N ASP A 179 -21.79 3.84 -19.20
CA ASP A 179 -22.59 3.11 -20.21
C ASP A 179 -23.13 1.77 -19.70
N SER A 180 -22.81 1.36 -18.47
CA SER A 180 -23.30 0.08 -17.90
C SER A 180 -23.39 0.16 -16.38
N TYR A 181 -24.59 0.42 -15.87
CA TYR A 181 -24.91 0.53 -14.45
C TYR A 181 -26.40 0.30 -14.18
N THR A 182 -26.79 0.31 -12.90
CA THR A 182 -28.19 0.24 -12.44
C THR A 182 -28.32 1.15 -11.23
N ILE A 183 -29.20 2.15 -11.27
CA ILE A 183 -29.41 3.06 -10.14
C ILE A 183 -30.22 2.35 -9.03
N SER A 184 -29.73 2.42 -7.79
CA SER A 184 -30.43 1.85 -6.64
C SER A 184 -31.78 2.56 -6.39
N PRO A 185 -32.81 1.88 -5.82
CA PRO A 185 -34.08 2.53 -5.49
C PRO A 185 -33.93 3.76 -4.58
N GLU A 186 -32.97 3.73 -3.65
CA GLU A 186 -32.67 4.87 -2.79
C GLU A 186 -32.08 6.06 -3.56
N ASP A 187 -31.18 5.80 -4.51
CA ASP A 187 -30.54 6.87 -5.29
C ASP A 187 -31.51 7.46 -6.32
N LYS A 188 -32.40 6.66 -6.91
CA LYS A 188 -33.51 7.18 -7.72
C LYS A 188 -34.35 8.20 -6.94
N VAL A 189 -34.70 7.88 -5.68
CA VAL A 189 -35.42 8.79 -4.79
C VAL A 189 -34.63 10.08 -4.55
N LYS A 190 -33.33 9.99 -4.20
CA LYS A 190 -32.46 11.16 -3.97
C LYS A 190 -32.34 12.06 -5.22
N LEU A 191 -32.21 11.46 -6.40
CA LEU A 191 -32.06 12.17 -7.68
C LEU A 191 -33.38 12.86 -8.11
N ILE A 192 -34.53 12.20 -7.91
CA ILE A 192 -35.86 12.79 -8.11
C ILE A 192 -36.07 13.98 -7.16
N ASP A 193 -35.74 13.84 -5.88
CA ASP A 193 -35.90 14.92 -4.89
C ASP A 193 -34.95 16.09 -5.17
N ALA A 194 -33.74 15.84 -5.67
CA ALA A 194 -32.83 16.87 -6.16
C ALA A 194 -33.40 17.62 -7.37
N PHE A 195 -34.03 16.92 -8.32
CA PHE A 195 -34.70 17.55 -9.48
C PHE A 195 -35.83 18.48 -9.04
N LEU A 196 -36.73 17.99 -8.18
CA LEU A 196 -37.86 18.79 -7.67
C LEU A 196 -37.36 20.04 -6.92
N LYS A 197 -36.34 19.88 -6.07
CA LYS A 197 -35.72 20.98 -5.32
C LYS A 197 -35.12 22.06 -6.23
N ALA A 198 -34.52 21.68 -7.35
CA ALA A 198 -33.96 22.62 -8.34
C ALA A 198 -35.05 23.29 -9.22
N ASN A 199 -36.25 22.71 -9.28
CA ASN A 199 -37.30 23.09 -10.24
C ASN A 199 -38.66 23.49 -9.61
N PRO A 200 -38.68 24.37 -8.58
CA PRO A 200 -39.92 24.71 -7.88
C PRO A 200 -40.98 25.35 -8.78
N ASN A 201 -40.59 26.12 -9.81
CA ASN A 201 -41.56 26.78 -10.70
C ASN A 201 -42.16 25.84 -11.76
N LEU A 202 -41.71 24.58 -11.85
CA LEU A 202 -42.38 23.56 -12.68
C LEU A 202 -43.64 23.00 -12.01
N GLN A 203 -43.80 23.18 -10.69
CA GLN A 203 -44.95 22.73 -9.89
C GLN A 203 -45.29 21.24 -10.05
N LEU A 204 -44.25 20.43 -10.25
CA LEU A 204 -44.35 18.97 -10.41
C LEU A 204 -44.52 18.28 -9.06
N GLU A 205 -45.40 17.28 -9.01
CA GLU A 205 -45.54 16.37 -7.88
C GLU A 205 -44.66 15.12 -8.08
N LYS A 206 -44.18 14.53 -6.99
CA LYS A 206 -43.32 13.33 -7.04
C LYS A 206 -44.00 12.12 -7.69
N SER A 207 -45.33 12.07 -7.67
CA SER A 207 -46.18 11.10 -8.39
C SER A 207 -46.02 11.16 -9.92
N GLN A 208 -45.63 12.31 -10.47
CA GLN A 208 -45.42 12.51 -11.90
C GLN A 208 -44.02 12.08 -12.38
N LEU A 209 -43.11 11.73 -11.47
CA LEU A 209 -41.70 11.51 -11.74
C LEU A 209 -41.32 10.03 -11.56
N GLN A 210 -40.81 9.40 -12.62
CA GLN A 210 -40.29 8.03 -12.59
C GLN A 210 -38.89 8.00 -13.19
N MET A 211 -37.92 7.42 -12.46
CA MET A 211 -36.55 7.25 -12.95
C MET A 211 -36.29 5.79 -13.33
N ASP A 212 -35.80 5.57 -14.55
CA ASP A 212 -35.40 4.23 -15.02
C ASP A 212 -34.08 3.77 -14.36
N ASP A 213 -33.66 2.54 -14.65
CA ASP A 213 -32.42 1.98 -14.10
C ASP A 213 -31.15 2.64 -14.65
N ASN A 214 -31.27 3.35 -15.77
CA ASN A 214 -30.22 4.07 -16.48
C ASN A 214 -30.20 5.58 -16.14
N GLY A 215 -30.99 6.04 -15.17
CA GLY A 215 -31.03 7.43 -14.74
C GLY A 215 -31.85 8.40 -15.59
N ASN A 216 -32.55 7.93 -16.63
CA ASN A 216 -33.48 8.77 -17.36
C ASN A 216 -34.70 9.05 -16.48
N LEU A 217 -35.08 10.33 -16.35
CA LEU A 217 -36.23 10.75 -15.58
C LEU A 217 -37.41 11.04 -16.50
N THR A 218 -38.41 10.16 -16.51
CA THR A 218 -39.69 10.41 -17.15
C THR A 218 -40.57 11.30 -16.28
N ILE A 219 -41.13 12.34 -16.89
CA ILE A 219 -42.12 13.26 -16.30
C ILE A 219 -43.43 13.09 -17.05
N THR A 220 -44.51 12.81 -16.32
CA THR A 220 -45.87 12.61 -16.85
C THR A 220 -46.81 13.75 -16.47
N ASN A 221 -47.97 13.81 -17.11
CA ASN A 221 -49.09 14.68 -16.73
C ASN A 221 -49.69 14.30 -15.37
N LYS A 222 -50.44 15.22 -14.75
CA LYS A 222 -51.30 14.86 -13.60
C LYS A 222 -52.49 14.03 -14.08
N ALA A 223 -53.02 13.17 -13.21
CA ALA A 223 -54.24 12.43 -13.50
C ALA A 223 -55.39 13.41 -13.82
N GLY A 224 -55.99 13.27 -15.01
CA GLY A 224 -57.04 14.18 -15.51
C GLY A 224 -56.56 15.35 -16.37
N GLU A 225 -55.25 15.60 -16.48
CA GLU A 225 -54.68 16.49 -17.51
C GLU A 225 -54.48 15.73 -18.84
N ASP A 226 -54.35 16.45 -19.97
CA ASP A 226 -53.99 15.88 -21.26
C ASP A 226 -52.71 15.02 -21.19
N PRO A 227 -52.67 13.83 -21.81
CA PRO A 227 -51.59 12.88 -21.65
C PRO A 227 -50.29 13.37 -22.30
N TYR A 228 -49.27 13.63 -21.48
CA TYR A 228 -47.91 13.86 -21.95
C TYR A 228 -46.91 13.00 -21.18
N SER A 229 -45.82 12.63 -21.86
CA SER A 229 -44.66 11.97 -21.26
C SER A 229 -43.41 12.50 -21.93
N VAL A 230 -42.45 12.95 -21.12
CA VAL A 230 -41.19 13.51 -21.57
C VAL A 230 -40.04 13.07 -20.67
N THR A 231 -38.87 12.87 -21.27
CA THR A 231 -37.70 12.36 -20.57
C THR A 231 -36.66 13.46 -20.38
N VAL A 232 -36.19 13.64 -19.15
CA VAL A 232 -34.95 14.34 -18.82
C VAL A 232 -33.81 13.31 -18.85
N PRO A 233 -32.74 13.53 -19.63
CA PRO A 233 -31.75 12.51 -19.92
C PRO A 233 -30.80 12.25 -18.74
N ALA A 234 -30.26 11.03 -18.67
CA ALA A 234 -29.45 10.54 -17.57
C ALA A 234 -28.21 11.40 -17.24
N GLU A 235 -27.62 12.08 -18.23
CA GLU A 235 -26.44 12.94 -18.09
C GLU A 235 -26.67 14.13 -17.13
N GLU A 236 -27.92 14.49 -16.85
CA GLU A 236 -28.26 15.51 -15.83
C GLU A 236 -28.06 14.98 -14.40
N PHE A 237 -28.13 13.67 -14.21
CA PHE A 237 -28.15 12.99 -12.92
C PHE A 237 -26.88 12.18 -12.63
N VAL A 238 -26.30 11.57 -13.66
CA VAL A 238 -25.17 10.65 -13.58
C VAL A 238 -23.97 11.30 -14.25
N SER A 239 -22.78 11.12 -13.69
CA SER A 239 -21.56 11.62 -14.32
C SER A 239 -21.26 10.85 -15.60
N VAL A 240 -20.86 11.57 -16.66
CA VAL A 240 -20.39 10.96 -17.91
C VAL A 240 -18.95 10.47 -17.81
N VAL A 241 -18.24 10.80 -16.73
CA VAL A 241 -16.92 10.27 -16.40
C VAL A 241 -17.09 9.20 -15.33
N GLY A 242 -16.65 7.98 -15.64
CA GLY A 242 -16.67 6.85 -14.73
C GLY A 242 -15.81 7.07 -13.48
N LYS A 243 -16.01 6.21 -12.50
CA LYS A 243 -15.34 6.31 -11.20
C LYS A 243 -13.82 6.13 -11.33
N VAL A 244 -13.07 7.15 -10.93
CA VAL A 244 -11.61 7.11 -10.87
C VAL A 244 -11.20 6.51 -9.53
N LYS A 245 -10.35 5.48 -9.57
CA LYS A 245 -9.76 4.85 -8.38
C LYS A 245 -8.62 5.70 -7.81
N ASP A 246 -8.41 5.61 -6.51
CA ASP A 246 -7.23 6.21 -5.87
C ASP A 246 -5.94 5.60 -6.45
N ILE A 247 -4.98 6.44 -6.81
CA ILE A 247 -3.68 6.06 -7.36
C ILE A 247 -2.64 6.13 -6.24
N LEU A 248 -2.12 4.97 -5.84
CA LEU A 248 -0.96 4.89 -4.97
C LEU A 248 0.33 4.98 -5.79
N VAL A 249 1.26 5.85 -5.40
CA VAL A 249 2.55 6.07 -6.08
C VAL A 249 3.73 5.93 -5.11
N PHE A 250 4.86 5.47 -5.61
CA PHE A 250 6.12 5.38 -4.87
C PHE A 250 7.09 6.43 -5.41
N LEU A 251 7.70 7.25 -4.55
CA LEU A 251 8.77 8.16 -4.99
C LEU A 251 10.03 7.38 -5.37
N ASP A 252 10.72 7.86 -6.40
CA ASP A 252 11.96 7.27 -6.91
C ASP A 252 13.19 7.98 -6.30
N PRO A 253 13.99 7.30 -5.44
CA PRO A 253 15.19 7.86 -4.85
C PRO A 253 16.21 8.35 -5.89
N ALA A 254 16.26 7.76 -7.09
CA ALA A 254 17.17 8.19 -8.16
C ALA A 254 16.89 9.62 -8.64
N THR A 255 15.68 10.14 -8.38
CA THR A 255 15.28 11.53 -8.69
C THR A 255 15.46 12.50 -7.52
N GLY A 256 16.08 12.04 -6.42
CA GLY A 256 16.08 12.76 -5.14
C GLY A 256 14.70 12.77 -4.48
N ASN A 257 13.87 11.75 -4.74
CA ASN A 257 12.46 11.65 -4.33
C ASN A 257 11.59 12.82 -4.85
N LYS A 258 11.86 13.31 -6.07
CA LYS A 258 11.05 14.37 -6.73
C LYS A 258 9.95 13.81 -7.61
N LEU A 259 10.23 12.71 -8.31
CA LEU A 259 9.27 12.03 -9.17
C LEU A 259 8.91 10.66 -8.60
N SER A 260 7.75 10.12 -8.99
CA SER A 260 7.40 8.74 -8.75
C SER A 260 8.09 7.76 -9.71
N THR A 261 8.03 6.48 -9.37
CA THR A 261 8.10 5.41 -10.38
C THR A 261 6.92 5.52 -11.36
N GLU A 262 7.02 4.82 -12.49
CA GLU A 262 6.03 4.90 -13.56
C GLU A 262 4.64 4.44 -13.11
N VAL A 263 3.62 5.26 -13.37
CA VAL A 263 2.21 4.91 -13.23
C VAL A 263 1.74 4.34 -14.57
N PRO A 264 1.41 3.03 -14.65
CA PRO A 264 0.86 2.43 -15.86
C PRO A 264 -0.47 3.09 -16.25
N ALA A 265 -0.91 2.88 -17.49
CA ALA A 265 -2.18 3.41 -18.00
C ALA A 265 -3.38 3.00 -17.12
N VAL A 266 -3.89 3.93 -16.32
CA VAL A 266 -5.14 3.81 -15.57
C VAL A 266 -6.26 4.29 -16.49
N ARG A 267 -7.08 3.35 -16.96
CA ARG A 267 -8.21 3.60 -17.86
C ARG A 267 -9.48 3.89 -17.06
N VAL A 268 -10.19 4.93 -17.46
CA VAL A 268 -11.42 5.43 -16.83
C VAL A 268 -12.49 5.53 -17.92
N PRO A 269 -13.59 4.76 -17.85
CA PRO A 269 -14.66 4.83 -18.82
C PRO A 269 -15.26 6.24 -18.95
N LEU A 270 -15.52 6.67 -20.17
CA LEU A 270 -16.24 7.90 -20.53
C LEU A 270 -17.50 7.49 -21.29
N LYS A 271 -18.62 8.15 -21.02
CA LYS A 271 -19.91 7.84 -21.64
C LYS A 271 -19.85 7.95 -23.16
N ALA A 272 -20.34 6.94 -23.86
CA ALA A 272 -20.47 6.95 -25.31
C ALA A 272 -21.28 8.17 -25.79
N GLY A 273 -20.69 8.92 -26.72
CA GLY A 273 -21.25 10.15 -27.28
C GLY A 273 -20.17 10.93 -28.01
N ASN A 274 -20.58 11.93 -28.81
CA ASN A 274 -19.61 12.81 -29.44
C ASN A 274 -19.02 13.76 -28.38
N TRP A 275 -17.78 13.50 -27.98
CA TRP A 275 -16.98 14.35 -27.11
C TRP A 275 -15.69 14.80 -27.80
N ASP A 276 -15.60 14.68 -29.13
CA ASP A 276 -14.34 14.78 -29.87
C ASP A 276 -13.81 16.22 -29.90
N ASP A 277 -14.71 17.20 -29.89
CA ASP A 277 -14.42 18.63 -29.70
C ASP A 277 -14.36 19.04 -28.20
N SER A 278 -14.11 18.09 -27.29
CA SER A 278 -14.02 18.38 -25.85
C SER A 278 -12.59 18.42 -25.36
N ASP A 279 -12.23 19.52 -24.70
CA ASP A 279 -10.97 19.63 -23.99
C ASP A 279 -11.01 18.76 -22.71
N LEU A 280 -9.85 18.20 -22.39
CA LEU A 280 -9.63 17.42 -21.18
C LEU A 280 -9.08 18.30 -20.07
N TRP A 281 -9.64 18.11 -18.88
CA TRP A 281 -9.31 18.88 -17.70
C TRP A 281 -8.79 17.97 -16.58
N GLY A 282 -7.72 18.40 -15.90
CA GLY A 282 -7.31 17.86 -14.61
C GLY A 282 -7.38 18.96 -13.56
N THR A 283 -7.57 18.63 -12.28
CA THR A 283 -7.31 19.63 -11.22
C THR A 283 -7.00 19.02 -9.86
N ASN A 284 -6.15 19.73 -9.10
CA ASN A 284 -5.84 19.48 -7.70
C ASN A 284 -6.77 20.23 -6.71
N ASN A 285 -7.62 21.13 -7.19
CA ASN A 285 -8.62 21.84 -6.38
C ASN A 285 -9.84 22.28 -7.20
N ALA A 286 -10.94 22.56 -6.52
CA ALA A 286 -12.07 23.27 -7.13
C ALA A 286 -11.63 24.64 -7.68
N GLY A 287 -11.95 24.95 -8.93
CA GLY A 287 -11.66 26.25 -9.55
C GLY A 287 -10.17 26.60 -9.80
N ALA A 288 -9.28 25.61 -9.94
CA ALA A 288 -7.86 25.89 -10.24
C ALA A 288 -7.66 26.63 -11.59
N ASN A 289 -6.49 27.26 -11.74
CA ASN A 289 -6.14 28.07 -12.92
C ASN A 289 -6.31 27.29 -14.23
N ARG A 290 -7.18 27.79 -15.12
CA ARG A 290 -7.49 27.18 -16.43
C ARG A 290 -6.35 27.28 -17.45
N ASN A 291 -5.34 28.09 -17.17
CA ASN A 291 -4.19 28.29 -18.05
C ASN A 291 -3.03 27.30 -17.76
N LEU A 292 -3.20 26.39 -16.78
CA LEU A 292 -2.26 25.31 -16.54
C LEU A 292 -2.61 24.09 -17.39
N SER A 293 -1.62 23.41 -17.94
CA SER A 293 -1.85 22.15 -18.66
C SER A 293 -2.38 21.06 -17.72
N ALA A 294 -3.18 20.12 -18.25
CA ALA A 294 -3.67 18.97 -17.50
C ALA A 294 -2.55 18.22 -16.77
N LYS A 295 -1.35 18.13 -17.37
CA LYS A 295 -0.14 17.55 -16.75
C LYS A 295 0.30 18.30 -15.49
N ALA A 296 0.34 19.63 -15.52
CA ALA A 296 0.66 20.43 -14.33
C ALA A 296 -0.44 20.29 -13.26
N GLN A 297 -1.70 20.31 -13.68
CA GLN A 297 -2.87 20.20 -12.79
C GLN A 297 -2.99 18.82 -12.09
N LEU A 298 -2.59 17.73 -12.78
CA LEU A 298 -2.47 16.38 -12.21
C LEU A 298 -1.10 16.13 -11.55
N SER A 299 -0.25 17.14 -11.45
CA SER A 299 1.07 17.06 -10.80
C SER A 299 2.01 16.06 -11.45
N GLY A 300 2.32 16.28 -12.73
CA GLY A 300 3.28 15.50 -13.52
C GLY A 300 2.66 14.35 -14.33
N LEU A 301 1.54 13.79 -13.84
CA LEU A 301 0.81 12.72 -14.53
C LEU A 301 0.19 13.22 -15.83
N ASP A 302 0.30 12.41 -16.87
CA ASP A 302 -0.30 12.66 -18.18
C ASP A 302 -1.78 12.26 -18.18
N LEU A 303 -2.60 13.04 -18.90
CA LEU A 303 -4.01 12.76 -19.17
C LEU A 303 -4.24 12.85 -20.67
N LYS A 304 -4.86 11.82 -21.25
CA LYS A 304 -5.31 11.81 -22.65
C LYS A 304 -6.63 11.05 -22.77
N ARG A 305 -7.26 11.15 -23.94
CA ARG A 305 -8.45 10.37 -24.32
C ARG A 305 -8.05 9.32 -25.35
N GLU A 306 -8.60 8.12 -25.20
CA GLU A 306 -8.49 7.03 -26.17
C GLU A 306 -9.90 6.47 -26.42
N GLY A 307 -10.55 6.90 -27.51
CA GLY A 307 -11.95 6.54 -27.78
C GLY A 307 -12.88 7.00 -26.66
N ASN A 308 -13.57 6.04 -26.02
CA ASN A 308 -14.48 6.29 -24.88
C ASN A 308 -13.79 6.04 -23.52
N GLU A 309 -12.48 6.26 -23.42
CA GLU A 309 -11.74 6.21 -22.15
C GLU A 309 -10.90 7.46 -21.94
N LEU A 310 -10.82 7.90 -20.69
CA LEU A 310 -9.76 8.78 -20.21
C LEU A 310 -8.63 7.92 -19.64
N VAL A 311 -7.39 8.27 -19.99
CA VAL A 311 -6.19 7.50 -19.60
C VAL A 311 -5.26 8.40 -18.80
N ILE A 312 -4.99 8.01 -17.54
CA ILE A 312 -3.97 8.62 -16.68
C ILE A 312 -2.71 7.75 -16.73
N SER A 313 -1.52 8.35 -16.91
CA SER A 313 -0.24 7.62 -16.90
C SER A 313 0.94 8.53 -16.53
N GLY A 314 2.17 8.05 -16.63
CA GLY A 314 3.38 8.87 -16.47
C GLY A 314 3.90 8.87 -15.03
N LYS A 315 4.54 9.97 -14.61
CA LYS A 315 5.14 10.10 -13.28
C LYS A 315 4.53 11.25 -12.50
N PHE A 316 4.13 10.98 -11.26
CA PHE A 316 3.75 12.01 -10.32
C PHE A 316 4.98 12.82 -9.90
N ASP A 317 4.83 14.15 -9.81
CA ASP A 317 5.86 15.10 -9.44
C ASP A 317 5.51 15.76 -8.09
N SER A 318 6.30 15.44 -7.07
CA SER A 318 6.15 15.95 -5.71
C SER A 318 6.79 17.33 -5.49
N SER A 319 7.27 17.99 -6.54
CA SER A 319 7.63 19.42 -6.53
C SER A 319 6.48 20.31 -7.04
N ILE A 320 5.60 19.76 -7.90
CA ILE A 320 4.36 20.43 -8.35
C ILE A 320 3.24 20.30 -7.29
N SER A 321 3.22 19.19 -6.56
CA SER A 321 2.33 18.99 -5.41
C SER A 321 3.10 18.96 -4.10
N ASN A 322 2.41 18.64 -2.99
CA ASN A 322 3.10 18.30 -1.75
C ASN A 322 3.56 16.82 -1.77
N ASN A 323 4.55 16.49 -0.95
CA ASN A 323 5.18 15.18 -0.88
C ASN A 323 4.34 14.05 -0.24
N ALA A 324 3.12 14.31 0.22
CA ALA A 324 2.14 13.27 0.57
C ALA A 324 1.17 12.96 -0.59
N GLY A 325 1.04 13.87 -1.56
CA GLY A 325 0.07 13.80 -2.67
C GLY A 325 -1.20 14.61 -2.42
N GLY A 326 -2.33 14.18 -2.98
CA GLY A 326 -3.64 14.72 -2.65
C GLY A 326 -4.76 14.34 -3.63
N THR A 327 -5.95 14.90 -3.39
CA THR A 327 -7.12 14.69 -4.26
C THR A 327 -6.93 15.36 -5.62
N ARG A 328 -7.42 14.69 -6.66
CA ARG A 328 -7.52 15.15 -8.04
C ARG A 328 -8.94 14.92 -8.55
N TYR A 329 -9.29 15.62 -9.62
CA TYR A 329 -10.50 15.42 -10.41
C TYR A 329 -10.12 15.41 -11.88
N LEU A 330 -10.75 14.53 -12.65
CA LEU A 330 -10.80 14.63 -14.10
C LEU A 330 -12.05 15.43 -14.48
N GLY A 331 -11.98 16.16 -15.58
CA GLY A 331 -13.13 16.83 -16.18
C GLY A 331 -13.08 16.75 -17.70
N ILE A 332 -14.24 16.90 -18.31
CA ILE A 332 -14.40 17.06 -19.75
C ILE A 332 -15.29 18.27 -20.01
N HIS A 333 -14.93 19.10 -20.99
CA HIS A 333 -15.73 20.24 -21.40
C HIS A 333 -15.73 20.40 -22.93
N ARG A 334 -16.92 20.47 -23.54
CA ARG A 334 -17.03 20.78 -24.98
C ARG A 334 -16.52 22.19 -25.25
N ASN A 335 -15.57 22.33 -26.17
CA ASN A 335 -15.03 23.62 -26.57
C ASN A 335 -15.92 24.22 -27.67
N SER A 336 -16.59 25.33 -27.38
CA SER A 336 -17.13 26.18 -28.44
C SER A 336 -17.08 27.66 -28.04
N SER A 337 -16.72 28.49 -29.01
CA SER A 337 -16.30 29.89 -28.86
C SER A 337 -17.44 30.90 -28.65
N LYS A 338 -18.53 30.46 -28.05
CA LYS A 338 -19.70 31.26 -27.63
C LYS A 338 -20.09 30.80 -26.22
N GLU A 339 -21.16 31.33 -25.65
CA GLU A 339 -21.60 31.18 -24.23
C GLU A 339 -21.79 29.73 -23.65
N TYR A 340 -21.20 28.67 -24.20
CA TYR A 340 -21.58 27.25 -24.06
C TYR A 340 -20.86 26.44 -22.96
N ASN A 341 -20.37 27.06 -21.88
CA ASN A 341 -19.65 26.37 -20.79
C ASN A 341 -20.47 25.34 -19.98
N TYR A 342 -21.69 24.98 -20.41
CA TYR A 342 -22.74 24.39 -19.58
C TYR A 342 -22.81 22.86 -19.54
N THR A 343 -22.03 22.14 -20.36
CA THR A 343 -22.00 20.66 -20.38
C THR A 343 -20.70 20.10 -19.77
N GLN A 344 -20.16 20.79 -18.76
CA GLN A 344 -19.03 20.29 -17.98
C GLN A 344 -19.43 19.08 -17.14
N SER A 345 -18.54 18.09 -17.07
CA SER A 345 -18.72 16.91 -16.24
C SER A 345 -17.40 16.45 -15.64
N PHE A 346 -17.43 16.03 -14.38
CA PHE A 346 -16.26 15.69 -13.57
C PHE A 346 -16.34 14.27 -13.01
N SER A 347 -15.19 13.64 -12.82
CA SER A 347 -15.08 12.42 -12.02
C SER A 347 -15.42 12.68 -10.54
N ASN A 348 -15.56 11.60 -9.76
CA ASN A 348 -15.33 11.71 -8.32
C ASN A 348 -13.94 12.29 -8.01
N GLY A 349 -13.79 12.85 -6.82
CA GLY A 349 -12.47 13.09 -6.26
C GLY A 349 -11.75 11.75 -6.06
N PHE A 350 -10.54 11.62 -6.58
CA PHE A 350 -9.65 10.47 -6.39
C PHE A 350 -8.32 10.94 -5.83
N LYS A 351 -7.66 10.14 -5.01
CA LYS A 351 -6.41 10.52 -4.34
C LYS A 351 -5.22 10.01 -5.15
N VAL A 352 -4.27 10.88 -5.47
CA VAL A 352 -2.91 10.45 -5.79
C VAL A 352 -2.13 10.50 -4.48
N ARG A 353 -1.73 9.35 -3.92
CA ARG A 353 -1.07 9.26 -2.60
C ARG A 353 0.35 8.74 -2.75
N VAL A 354 1.30 9.47 -2.18
CA VAL A 354 2.67 8.97 -1.99
C VAL A 354 2.70 7.93 -0.86
N VAL A 355 3.20 6.74 -1.17
CA VAL A 355 3.36 5.63 -0.22
C VAL A 355 4.83 5.60 0.25
N PRO A 356 5.11 5.87 1.54
CA PRO A 356 6.46 5.82 2.06
C PRO A 356 6.94 4.36 2.18
N LEU A 357 8.19 4.11 1.83
CA LEU A 357 8.77 2.76 1.80
C LEU A 357 9.64 2.50 3.03
N LYS A 358 9.69 1.22 3.44
CA LYS A 358 10.42 0.71 4.59
C LYS A 358 11.45 -0.33 4.15
N GLU A 359 12.66 -0.16 4.64
CA GLU A 359 13.79 -1.08 4.46
C GLU A 359 14.43 -1.31 5.83
N ASP A 360 14.22 -2.50 6.40
CA ASP A 360 14.72 -2.87 7.73
C ASP A 360 15.86 -3.89 7.67
N ILE A 361 16.52 -4.05 8.83
CA ILE A 361 17.50 -5.13 9.06
C ILE A 361 17.04 -6.02 10.22
N VAL A 362 17.52 -7.27 10.21
CA VAL A 362 17.36 -8.20 11.33
C VAL A 362 18.71 -8.85 11.66
N VAL A 363 19.01 -9.00 12.96
CA VAL A 363 20.29 -9.54 13.44
C VAL A 363 20.06 -10.63 14.48
N ARG A 364 20.58 -11.84 14.21
CA ARG A 364 20.48 -13.03 15.07
C ARG A 364 21.85 -13.62 15.38
N ASN A 365 21.95 -14.28 16.54
CA ASN A 365 23.08 -15.10 16.92
C ASN A 365 23.00 -16.44 16.19
N LEU A 366 24.03 -16.83 15.44
CA LEU A 366 24.10 -18.08 14.67
C LEU A 366 24.05 -19.32 15.57
N ASP A 367 24.65 -19.25 16.75
CA ASP A 367 24.82 -20.39 17.67
C ASP A 367 23.62 -20.64 18.58
N LYS A 368 22.77 -19.62 18.78
CA LYS A 368 21.73 -19.60 19.82
C LYS A 368 20.32 -19.34 19.29
N ASP A 369 20.18 -18.49 18.26
CA ASP A 369 18.85 -18.09 17.77
C ASP A 369 18.35 -19.04 16.67
N ALA A 370 17.03 -19.15 16.55
CA ALA A 370 16.40 -19.92 15.47
C ALA A 370 16.82 -19.41 14.07
N LYS A 371 16.84 -20.33 13.09
CA LYS A 371 17.11 -20.02 11.68
C LYS A 371 16.14 -18.95 11.17
N PHE A 372 16.62 -18.02 10.34
CA PHE A 372 15.73 -17.05 9.67
C PHE A 372 14.71 -17.81 8.83
N THR A 373 13.45 -17.41 8.95
CA THR A 373 12.38 -17.86 8.07
C THR A 373 12.23 -16.92 6.88
N GLN A 374 11.57 -17.36 5.82
CA GLN A 374 11.14 -16.49 4.72
C GLN A 374 10.37 -15.26 5.23
N ALA A 375 9.38 -15.48 6.09
CA ALA A 375 8.58 -14.42 6.71
C ALA A 375 9.40 -13.44 7.58
N ASP A 376 10.55 -13.87 8.14
CA ASP A 376 11.45 -12.97 8.88
C ASP A 376 12.13 -11.94 7.98
N VAL A 377 12.36 -12.27 6.71
CA VAL A 377 13.01 -11.42 5.72
C VAL A 377 11.97 -10.61 4.95
N GLU A 378 10.84 -11.21 4.58
CA GLU A 378 9.76 -10.53 3.86
C GLU A 378 9.20 -9.32 4.62
N LYS A 379 9.03 -9.41 5.95
CA LYS A 379 8.56 -8.28 6.78
C LYS A 379 9.52 -7.08 6.86
N LEU A 380 10.73 -7.20 6.32
CA LEU A 380 11.72 -6.12 6.31
C LEU A 380 11.53 -5.15 5.15
N ILE A 381 10.84 -5.56 4.09
CA ILE A 381 10.41 -4.70 2.97
C ILE A 381 8.90 -4.50 3.09
N ASP A 382 8.47 -3.28 3.38
CA ASP A 382 7.05 -2.94 3.50
C ASP A 382 6.79 -1.45 3.24
N VAL A 383 5.54 -1.02 3.41
CA VAL A 383 5.19 0.40 3.58
C VAL A 383 5.64 0.87 4.97
N ASP A 384 6.23 2.07 5.05
CA ASP A 384 6.51 2.71 6.35
C ASP A 384 5.22 3.36 6.90
N TYR A 385 4.35 2.53 7.46
CA TYR A 385 3.09 2.93 8.08
C TYR A 385 3.23 3.90 9.27
N LYS A 386 4.46 4.17 9.76
CA LYS A 386 4.72 5.23 10.75
C LYS A 386 4.91 6.60 10.09
N LYS A 387 5.41 6.64 8.84
CA LYS A 387 5.53 7.85 8.01
C LYS A 387 4.30 8.10 7.13
N LEU A 388 3.37 7.15 7.05
CA LEU A 388 2.12 7.28 6.29
C LEU A 388 1.17 8.28 6.98
N ASN A 389 1.36 9.56 6.68
CA ASN A 389 0.53 10.64 7.20
C ASN A 389 -0.81 10.77 6.47
N PRO A 390 -1.85 11.30 7.13
CA PRO A 390 -3.06 11.76 6.45
C PRO A 390 -2.74 12.82 5.40
N LEU A 391 -3.47 12.78 4.28
CA LEU A 391 -3.45 13.83 3.27
C LEU A 391 -4.02 15.14 3.87
N LYS A 392 -3.38 16.26 3.52
CA LYS A 392 -3.74 17.59 4.02
C LYS A 392 -5.08 18.07 3.42
N PHE A 393 -5.55 19.24 3.85
CA PHE A 393 -6.69 19.95 3.23
C PHE A 393 -7.98 19.12 3.11
N ASN A 394 -8.38 18.46 4.20
CA ASN A 394 -9.59 17.63 4.31
C ASN A 394 -9.65 16.37 3.41
N GLN A 395 -8.57 15.99 2.74
CA GLN A 395 -8.58 14.88 1.77
C GLN A 395 -8.73 13.49 2.43
N ASP A 396 -8.31 13.35 3.69
CA ASP A 396 -8.63 12.20 4.56
C ASP A 396 -9.58 12.58 5.72
N LYS A 397 -10.41 13.63 5.55
CA LYS A 397 -11.32 14.09 6.61
C LYS A 397 -12.26 12.97 7.06
N GLY A 398 -12.33 12.75 8.37
CA GLY A 398 -13.16 11.71 8.98
C GLY A 398 -12.55 10.31 9.02
N LEU A 399 -11.37 10.09 8.41
CA LEU A 399 -10.66 8.82 8.49
C LEU A 399 -9.66 8.81 9.65
N THR A 400 -9.67 7.74 10.43
CA THR A 400 -8.63 7.46 11.42
C THR A 400 -7.34 6.98 10.74
N ALA A 401 -6.19 7.15 11.41
CA ALA A 401 -4.92 6.59 10.94
C ALA A 401 -4.98 5.06 10.76
N ALA A 402 -5.82 4.35 11.52
CA ALA A 402 -6.05 2.91 11.33
C ALA A 402 -6.76 2.61 9.99
N GLN A 403 -7.81 3.35 9.65
CA GLN A 403 -8.53 3.21 8.38
C GLN A 403 -7.62 3.55 7.18
N ILE A 404 -6.83 4.63 7.27
CA ILE A 404 -5.87 5.00 6.21
C ILE A 404 -4.82 3.91 5.98
N ARG A 405 -4.28 3.32 7.06
CA ARG A 405 -3.33 2.20 6.97
C ARG A 405 -3.99 0.94 6.39
N ALA A 406 -5.23 0.64 6.75
CA ALA A 406 -5.97 -0.50 6.22
C ALA A 406 -6.26 -0.36 4.73
N ASP A 407 -6.72 0.82 4.28
CA ASP A 407 -6.95 1.13 2.86
C ASP A 407 -5.67 0.95 2.04
N VAL A 408 -4.57 1.59 2.46
CA VAL A 408 -3.27 1.45 1.76
C VAL A 408 -2.80 0.00 1.76
N ASN A 409 -2.86 -0.70 2.89
CA ASN A 409 -2.44 -2.10 2.96
C ASN A 409 -3.28 -3.02 2.05
N SER A 410 -4.58 -2.76 1.90
CA SER A 410 -5.46 -3.54 1.01
C SER A 410 -5.10 -3.43 -0.47
N LYS A 411 -4.41 -2.35 -0.85
CA LYS A 411 -3.96 -2.04 -2.22
C LYS A 411 -2.49 -2.40 -2.47
N ILE A 412 -1.78 -2.99 -1.51
CA ILE A 412 -0.33 -3.27 -1.60
C ILE A 412 -0.07 -4.79 -1.70
N ILE A 413 0.52 -5.17 -2.83
CA ILE A 413 0.94 -6.53 -3.16
C ILE A 413 2.46 -6.61 -2.99
N ARG A 414 2.93 -7.54 -2.17
CA ARG A 414 4.35 -7.72 -1.85
C ARG A 414 4.96 -8.78 -2.77
N LYS A 415 6.03 -8.43 -3.49
CA LYS A 415 6.80 -9.37 -4.33
C LYS A 415 8.27 -9.34 -3.90
N ILE A 416 8.62 -10.21 -2.96
CA ILE A 416 9.94 -10.29 -2.34
C ILE A 416 10.50 -11.67 -2.65
N SER A 417 11.73 -11.73 -3.17
CA SER A 417 12.47 -13.00 -3.27
C SER A 417 13.38 -13.12 -2.05
N VAL A 418 13.34 -14.30 -1.43
CA VAL A 418 14.24 -14.69 -0.32
C VAL A 418 15.13 -15.88 -0.73
N ASP A 419 15.26 -16.11 -2.04
CA ASP A 419 15.97 -17.25 -2.59
C ASP A 419 17.44 -17.22 -2.16
N GLY A 420 17.97 -18.37 -1.74
CA GLY A 420 19.34 -18.47 -1.24
C GLY A 420 19.55 -17.94 0.19
N LEU A 421 18.50 -17.83 1.02
CA LEU A 421 18.63 -17.59 2.46
C LEU A 421 19.45 -18.71 3.12
N LYS A 422 20.58 -18.34 3.75
CA LYS A 422 21.53 -19.27 4.37
C LYS A 422 21.62 -19.06 5.88
N HIS A 423 22.11 -20.09 6.56
CA HIS A 423 22.47 -20.05 7.97
C HIS A 423 24.00 -20.00 8.11
N GLU A 424 24.59 -18.86 7.73
CA GLU A 424 26.05 -18.62 7.74
C GLU A 424 26.38 -17.22 8.27
N LEU A 425 27.57 -17.07 8.87
CA LEU A 425 28.05 -15.78 9.40
C LEU A 425 28.20 -14.71 8.32
N GLY A 426 27.84 -13.48 8.68
CA GLY A 426 27.97 -12.29 7.87
C GLY A 426 26.62 -11.66 7.51
N THR A 427 26.66 -10.78 6.51
CA THR A 427 25.48 -10.04 6.01
C THR A 427 24.94 -10.72 4.75
N GLN A 428 23.62 -10.93 4.69
CA GLN A 428 22.87 -11.39 3.53
C GLN A 428 21.88 -10.30 3.12
N GLU A 429 21.89 -9.89 1.85
CA GLU A 429 21.00 -8.87 1.30
C GLU A 429 20.02 -9.52 0.32
N PHE A 430 18.73 -9.25 0.50
CA PHE A 430 17.64 -9.74 -0.34
C PHE A 430 16.93 -8.57 -0.98
N SER A 431 16.38 -8.76 -2.18
CA SER A 431 15.71 -7.70 -2.93
C SER A 431 14.25 -8.01 -3.22
N GLY A 432 13.41 -6.98 -3.19
CA GLY A 432 11.99 -7.09 -3.44
C GLY A 432 11.38 -5.78 -3.96
N THR A 433 10.13 -5.86 -4.37
CA THR A 433 9.33 -4.70 -4.77
C THR A 433 7.94 -4.80 -4.17
N LEU A 434 7.32 -3.64 -3.97
CA LEU A 434 5.89 -3.52 -3.73
C LEU A 434 5.21 -3.18 -5.05
N ARG A 435 3.99 -3.69 -5.27
CA ARG A 435 3.14 -3.34 -6.40
C ARG A 435 1.77 -2.92 -5.89
N THR A 436 1.16 -1.91 -6.52
CA THR A 436 -0.20 -1.46 -6.17
C THR A 436 -1.26 -2.28 -6.91
N ASP A 437 -2.52 -2.15 -6.49
CA ASP A 437 -3.69 -2.66 -7.21
C ASP A 437 -3.78 -2.11 -8.65
N LEU A 438 -3.31 -0.89 -8.89
CA LEU A 438 -3.17 -0.26 -10.21
C LEU A 438 -1.80 -0.52 -10.88
N ASN A 439 -1.08 -1.56 -10.47
CA ASN A 439 0.19 -2.01 -11.05
C ASN A 439 1.39 -1.06 -10.98
N VAL A 440 1.32 0.05 -10.22
CA VAL A 440 2.48 0.89 -9.94
C VAL A 440 3.49 0.07 -9.13
N VAL A 441 4.75 0.01 -9.56
CA VAL A 441 5.81 -0.80 -8.91
C VAL A 441 6.77 0.11 -8.16
N SER A 442 7.20 -0.28 -6.97
CA SER A 442 8.19 0.46 -6.19
C SER A 442 9.59 0.39 -6.84
N PRO A 443 10.52 1.27 -6.45
CA PRO A 443 11.95 1.00 -6.63
C PRO A 443 12.33 -0.36 -6.00
N VAL A 444 13.50 -0.89 -6.38
CA VAL A 444 14.03 -2.12 -5.78
C VAL A 444 14.43 -1.84 -4.32
N LEU A 445 13.76 -2.52 -3.40
CA LEU A 445 13.97 -2.42 -1.96
C LEU A 445 14.88 -3.56 -1.49
N LYS A 446 15.62 -3.32 -0.41
CA LYS A 446 16.58 -4.25 0.20
C LYS A 446 16.16 -4.62 1.63
N ALA A 447 16.08 -5.91 1.89
CA ALA A 447 16.03 -6.49 3.22
C ALA A 447 17.45 -6.96 3.61
N THR A 448 17.86 -6.73 4.85
CA THR A 448 19.19 -7.20 5.33
C THR A 448 19.05 -8.15 6.51
N ALA A 449 19.50 -9.39 6.34
CA ALA A 449 19.62 -10.36 7.44
C ALA A 449 21.10 -10.53 7.81
N ILE A 450 21.40 -10.56 9.12
CA ILE A 450 22.78 -10.69 9.62
C ILE A 450 22.84 -11.80 10.66
N TYR A 451 23.81 -12.69 10.49
CA TYR A 451 24.23 -13.62 11.52
C TYR A 451 25.57 -13.21 12.14
N TYR A 452 25.59 -13.15 13.46
CA TYR A 452 26.81 -12.96 14.26
C TYR A 452 27.01 -14.17 15.20
N THR A 453 28.22 -14.36 15.70
CA THR A 453 28.59 -15.37 16.70
C THR A 453 29.32 -14.72 17.86
N GLU A 454 29.19 -15.35 19.02
CA GLU A 454 29.91 -15.02 20.26
C GLU A 454 31.10 -15.97 20.47
N LYS A 455 31.23 -17.04 19.65
CA LYS A 455 32.34 -17.99 19.65
C LYS A 455 33.55 -17.42 18.92
N ILE A 456 34.21 -16.47 19.58
CA ILE A 456 35.47 -15.88 19.13
C ILE A 456 36.64 -16.71 19.69
N PRO A 457 37.78 -16.86 18.98
CA PRO A 457 38.99 -17.43 19.58
C PRO A 457 39.42 -16.63 20.81
N ALA A 458 39.71 -17.31 21.93
CA ALA A 458 40.08 -16.64 23.17
C ALA A 458 41.35 -15.78 23.02
N THR A 459 41.42 -14.71 23.80
CA THR A 459 42.60 -13.83 23.89
C THR A 459 43.33 -14.10 25.20
N LEU A 460 44.65 -14.34 25.13
CA LEU A 460 45.48 -14.51 26.31
C LEU A 460 45.71 -13.16 26.98
N VAL A 461 45.54 -13.09 28.30
CA VAL A 461 45.62 -11.86 29.09
C VAL A 461 46.35 -12.11 30.41
N SER A 462 47.00 -11.07 30.93
CA SER A 462 47.61 -11.07 32.27
C SER A 462 46.57 -10.82 33.37
N ASP A 463 45.63 -9.89 33.12
CA ASP A 463 44.52 -9.54 34.00
C ASP A 463 43.22 -9.46 33.17
N PRO A 464 42.22 -10.33 33.38
CA PRO A 464 40.98 -10.34 32.61
C PRO A 464 40.06 -9.14 32.88
N ASP A 465 40.26 -8.43 33.99
CA ASP A 465 39.46 -7.24 34.36
C ASP A 465 40.14 -5.92 33.92
N LYS A 466 41.38 -5.97 33.43
CA LYS A 466 42.18 -4.81 33.03
C LYS A 466 42.91 -5.02 31.70
N LEU A 467 42.14 -5.15 30.63
CA LEU A 467 42.68 -5.32 29.28
C LEU A 467 43.56 -4.14 28.84
N THR A 468 44.71 -4.45 28.23
CA THR A 468 45.60 -3.48 27.61
C THR A 468 45.06 -3.01 26.24
N PRO A 469 45.53 -1.86 25.70
CA PRO A 469 45.15 -1.41 24.36
C PRO A 469 45.41 -2.46 23.27
N ASP A 470 46.53 -3.19 23.34
CA ASP A 470 46.88 -4.27 22.41
C ASP A 470 45.86 -5.43 22.46
N GLN A 471 45.43 -5.83 23.65
CA GLN A 471 44.44 -6.88 23.87
C GLN A 471 43.05 -6.45 23.37
N ILE A 472 42.67 -5.18 23.63
CA ILE A 472 41.43 -4.57 23.10
C ILE A 472 41.45 -4.55 21.57
N ALA A 473 42.57 -4.17 20.95
CA ALA A 473 42.73 -4.17 19.50
C ALA A 473 42.70 -5.60 18.91
N GLU A 474 43.30 -6.57 19.59
CA GLU A 474 43.25 -7.98 19.19
C GLU A 474 41.83 -8.56 19.22
N ILE A 475 41.09 -8.37 20.33
CA ILE A 475 39.70 -8.81 20.45
C ILE A 475 38.86 -8.13 19.36
N THR A 476 39.01 -6.82 19.17
CA THR A 476 38.33 -6.05 18.12
C THR A 476 38.58 -6.66 16.73
N SER A 477 39.84 -6.99 16.40
CA SER A 477 40.22 -7.61 15.13
C SER A 477 39.62 -9.02 14.97
N LYS A 478 39.72 -9.87 16.00
CA LYS A 478 39.11 -11.21 16.00
C LYS A 478 37.59 -11.14 15.80
N VAL A 479 36.89 -10.26 16.52
CA VAL A 479 35.43 -10.07 16.40
C VAL A 479 35.05 -9.65 14.99
N LYS A 480 35.74 -8.66 14.40
CA LYS A 480 35.52 -8.22 13.01
C LYS A 480 35.72 -9.36 12.01
N LYS A 481 36.85 -10.09 12.11
CA LYS A 481 37.23 -11.17 11.20
C LYS A 481 36.25 -12.35 11.25
N VAL A 482 35.93 -12.86 12.45
CA VAL A 482 35.06 -14.03 12.61
C VAL A 482 33.63 -13.72 12.13
N ASN A 483 33.09 -12.57 12.51
CA ASN A 483 31.72 -12.18 12.15
C ASN A 483 31.56 -11.67 10.70
N LYS A 484 32.66 -11.59 9.92
CA LYS A 484 32.69 -11.01 8.57
C LYS A 484 32.01 -9.62 8.53
N LEU A 485 32.36 -8.77 9.49
CA LEU A 485 31.76 -7.43 9.60
C LEU A 485 32.19 -6.55 8.42
N LYS A 486 31.30 -5.64 7.98
CA LYS A 486 31.64 -4.62 6.96
C LYS A 486 32.48 -3.52 7.61
N ASP A 487 33.23 -2.75 6.83
CA ASP A 487 34.06 -1.65 7.37
C ASP A 487 33.24 -0.54 8.04
N THR A 488 31.96 -0.40 7.67
CA THR A 488 30.99 0.49 8.32
C THR A 488 30.62 0.05 9.74
N ASP A 489 30.86 -1.22 10.10
CA ASP A 489 30.53 -1.75 11.42
C ASP A 489 31.55 -1.32 12.48
N LYS A 490 31.02 -0.82 13.60
CA LYS A 490 31.84 -0.44 14.74
C LYS A 490 31.82 -1.57 15.76
N VAL A 491 33.01 -2.00 16.17
CA VAL A 491 33.22 -2.86 17.32
C VAL A 491 33.86 -2.01 18.41
N THR A 492 33.38 -2.15 19.64
CA THR A 492 33.96 -1.51 20.83
C THR A 492 34.13 -2.56 21.90
N VAL A 493 35.29 -2.59 22.54
CA VAL A 493 35.62 -3.51 23.64
C VAL A 493 36.06 -2.65 24.81
N ASP A 494 35.44 -2.83 25.97
CA ASP A 494 35.84 -2.11 27.18
C ASP A 494 37.01 -2.81 27.92
N LYS A 495 37.52 -2.17 28.98
CA LYS A 495 38.64 -2.69 29.78
C LYS A 495 38.36 -4.03 30.47
N ALA A 496 37.09 -4.41 30.64
CA ALA A 496 36.70 -5.70 31.19
C ALA A 496 36.45 -6.75 30.10
N GLY A 497 36.61 -6.43 28.81
CA GLY A 497 36.35 -7.35 27.70
C GLY A 497 34.89 -7.50 27.33
N ASN A 498 34.00 -6.57 27.70
CA ASN A 498 32.65 -6.57 27.17
C ASN A 498 32.68 -6.00 25.73
N VAL A 499 32.21 -6.79 24.78
CA VAL A 499 32.15 -6.45 23.35
C VAL A 499 30.80 -5.86 23.03
N THR A 500 30.78 -4.76 22.27
CA THR A 500 29.61 -4.21 21.60
C THR A 500 29.87 -4.17 20.09
N ILE A 501 28.98 -4.78 19.30
CA ILE A 501 28.93 -4.62 17.84
C ILE A 501 27.77 -3.69 17.49
N GLU A 502 28.05 -2.60 16.79
CA GLU A 502 27.08 -1.72 16.14
C GLU A 502 27.03 -2.04 14.65
N PHE A 503 25.91 -2.57 14.19
CA PHE A 503 25.68 -2.87 12.78
C PHE A 503 25.17 -1.63 12.04
N LYS A 504 25.94 -1.16 11.05
CA LYS A 504 25.63 0.04 10.26
C LYS A 504 25.38 -0.30 8.80
N ARG A 505 24.12 -0.18 8.37
CA ARG A 505 23.56 -0.66 7.11
C ARG A 505 22.69 0.37 6.38
N ASP A 506 22.46 1.54 6.97
CA ASP A 506 21.70 2.59 6.30
C ASP A 506 22.44 3.09 5.05
N LYS A 507 21.68 3.24 3.96
CA LYS A 507 22.18 3.65 2.64
C LYS A 507 22.51 5.14 2.55
N ASN A 508 21.86 5.96 3.39
CA ASN A 508 21.94 7.42 3.35
C ASN A 508 22.81 7.98 4.48
N ASP A 509 22.96 7.24 5.59
CA ASP A 509 23.81 7.62 6.73
C ASP A 509 24.62 6.43 7.26
N HIS A 510 25.88 6.32 6.84
CA HIS A 510 26.80 5.28 7.31
C HIS A 510 27.14 5.35 8.81
N ASN A 511 26.82 6.45 9.52
CA ASN A 511 27.03 6.55 10.96
C ASN A 511 25.86 5.99 11.78
N LYS A 512 24.67 5.88 11.18
CA LYS A 512 23.46 5.37 11.83
C LYS A 512 23.60 3.91 12.24
N VAL A 513 23.35 3.65 13.52
CA VAL A 513 23.32 2.29 14.08
C VAL A 513 21.95 1.69 13.81
N ASN A 514 21.89 0.62 13.02
CA ASN A 514 20.64 -0.09 12.70
C ASN A 514 20.34 -1.19 13.72
N ALA A 515 21.37 -1.80 14.31
CA ALA A 515 21.22 -2.77 15.40
C ALA A 515 22.48 -2.81 16.28
N THR A 516 22.33 -3.22 17.54
CA THR A 516 23.44 -3.39 18.48
C THR A 516 23.36 -4.78 19.12
N LYS A 517 24.50 -5.45 19.27
CA LYS A 517 24.64 -6.72 20.02
C LYS A 517 25.79 -6.61 21.01
N LYS A 518 25.64 -7.23 22.18
CA LYS A 518 26.62 -7.20 23.26
C LYS A 518 26.88 -8.60 23.81
N PHE A 519 28.13 -8.92 24.11
CA PHE A 519 28.56 -10.19 24.69
C PHE A 519 29.91 -10.04 25.40
N LYS A 520 30.34 -11.04 26.16
CA LYS A 520 31.66 -11.08 26.80
C LYS A 520 32.68 -11.72 25.85
N ALA A 521 33.84 -11.09 25.67
CA ALA A 521 34.94 -11.72 24.96
C ALA A 521 35.44 -12.94 25.75
N PRO A 522 35.76 -14.07 25.10
CA PRO A 522 36.46 -15.17 25.75
C PRO A 522 37.90 -14.76 26.04
N LEU A 523 38.27 -14.79 27.32
CA LEU A 523 39.61 -14.44 27.82
C LEU A 523 40.26 -15.68 28.42
N ALA A 524 41.56 -15.85 28.20
CA ALA A 524 42.36 -16.89 28.82
C ALA A 524 43.44 -16.24 29.71
N GLN A 525 43.54 -16.66 30.96
CA GLN A 525 44.61 -16.23 31.87
C GLN A 525 45.47 -17.44 32.20
N ALA A 526 46.75 -17.39 31.82
CA ALA A 526 47.71 -18.44 32.19
C ALA A 526 48.16 -18.29 33.65
N LYS A 527 48.44 -19.40 34.32
CA LYS A 527 48.83 -19.45 35.75
C LYS A 527 49.81 -20.58 36.02
N TYR A 528 50.76 -20.34 36.93
CA TYR A 528 51.49 -21.43 37.59
C TYR A 528 50.79 -21.79 38.90
N PRO A 529 50.71 -23.09 39.27
CA PRO A 529 50.34 -23.48 40.62
C PRO A 529 51.45 -23.07 41.61
N ASP A 530 51.04 -22.65 42.81
CA ASP A 530 51.96 -22.37 43.92
C ASP A 530 52.74 -23.64 44.28
N GLY A 531 54.07 -23.56 44.20
CA GLY A 531 54.98 -24.66 44.50
C GLY A 531 55.50 -24.61 45.93
N LYS A 532 55.90 -25.77 46.48
CA LYS A 532 56.62 -25.87 47.75
C LYS A 532 57.74 -26.89 47.64
N VAL A 533 58.96 -26.52 48.03
CA VAL A 533 60.15 -27.37 47.91
C VAL A 533 61.07 -27.22 49.12
N GLU A 534 61.78 -28.28 49.49
CA GLU A 534 62.82 -28.24 50.52
C GLU A 534 64.17 -27.82 49.95
N THR A 535 65.03 -27.22 50.76
CA THR A 535 66.42 -26.94 50.37
C THR A 535 67.14 -28.21 49.93
N GLY A 536 67.86 -28.15 48.80
CA GLY A 536 68.51 -29.32 48.19
C GLY A 536 67.60 -30.26 47.38
N LYS A 537 66.29 -30.01 47.29
CA LYS A 537 65.35 -30.74 46.43
C LYS A 537 64.91 -29.92 45.21
N SER A 538 64.22 -30.57 44.28
CA SER A 538 63.72 -29.97 43.04
C SER A 538 62.19 -29.99 42.96
N ILE A 539 61.61 -29.00 42.29
CA ILE A 539 60.18 -28.95 41.96
C ILE A 539 59.98 -28.54 40.49
N GLU A 540 58.97 -29.15 39.86
CA GLU A 540 58.44 -28.71 38.57
C GLU A 540 57.07 -28.04 38.76
N SER A 541 56.84 -26.91 38.10
CA SER A 541 55.55 -26.21 38.07
C SER A 541 55.14 -25.95 36.62
N PRO A 542 54.16 -26.69 36.07
CA PRO A 542 53.70 -26.52 34.69
C PRO A 542 52.82 -25.27 34.55
N ILE A 543 52.91 -24.59 33.41
CA ILE A 543 51.99 -23.50 33.09
C ILE A 543 50.62 -24.06 32.73
N THR A 544 49.58 -23.54 33.38
CA THR A 544 48.18 -23.94 33.19
C THR A 544 47.39 -22.84 32.48
N THR A 545 46.36 -23.23 31.72
CA THR A 545 45.42 -22.32 31.05
C THR A 545 44.00 -22.87 31.12
N PRO A 546 42.95 -22.05 30.92
CA PRO A 546 41.57 -22.53 30.92
C PRO A 546 41.29 -23.59 29.86
N GLU A 547 40.30 -24.44 30.12
CA GLU A 547 39.92 -25.54 29.22
C GLU A 547 39.68 -25.05 27.78
N GLY A 548 40.26 -25.77 26.81
CA GLY A 548 40.18 -25.44 25.38
C GLY A 548 41.18 -24.38 24.89
N TYR A 549 41.89 -23.65 25.77
CA TYR A 549 43.02 -22.83 25.35
C TYR A 549 44.29 -23.67 25.16
N LYS A 550 45.05 -23.39 24.10
CA LYS A 550 46.39 -23.94 23.86
C LYS A 550 47.29 -22.84 23.34
N PHE A 551 48.53 -22.80 23.80
CA PHE A 551 49.53 -21.88 23.25
C PHE A 551 49.81 -22.19 21.77
N PRO A 552 49.84 -21.19 20.88
CA PRO A 552 50.27 -21.37 19.49
C PRO A 552 51.71 -21.90 19.41
N THR A 553 51.97 -22.75 18.41
CA THR A 553 53.32 -23.25 18.09
C THR A 553 54.28 -22.08 17.89
N GLY A 554 55.44 -22.13 18.55
CA GLY A 554 56.43 -21.05 18.51
C GLY A 554 56.27 -19.97 19.60
N THR A 555 55.32 -20.15 20.53
CA THR A 555 55.26 -19.34 21.76
C THR A 555 56.58 -19.49 22.52
N LYS A 556 57.12 -18.38 23.02
CA LYS A 556 58.36 -18.33 23.81
C LYS A 556 58.05 -18.01 25.27
N PHE A 557 58.76 -18.68 26.17
CA PHE A 557 58.69 -18.47 27.62
C PHE A 557 60.08 -18.05 28.11
N VAL A 558 60.16 -16.91 28.79
CA VAL A 558 61.42 -16.34 29.30
C VAL A 558 61.16 -15.79 30.70
N VAL A 559 62.11 -15.92 31.63
CA VAL A 559 62.00 -15.26 32.95
C VAL A 559 62.06 -13.75 32.76
N ASP A 560 61.26 -13.01 33.52
CA ASP A 560 61.27 -11.54 33.53
C ASP A 560 62.48 -11.03 34.32
N GLY A 561 63.58 -10.73 33.61
CA GLY A 561 64.87 -10.36 34.20
C GLY A 561 65.79 -11.56 34.41
N ASP A 562 66.76 -11.42 35.33
CA ASP A 562 67.73 -12.48 35.64
C ASP A 562 67.04 -13.67 36.32
N ALA A 563 67.30 -14.88 35.81
CA ALA A 563 66.74 -16.10 36.39
C ALA A 563 67.34 -16.35 37.79
N PRO A 564 66.51 -16.58 38.83
CA PRO A 564 67.01 -16.93 40.16
C PRO A 564 67.87 -18.20 40.12
N ASP A 565 68.93 -18.26 40.93
CA ASP A 565 69.84 -19.42 40.99
C ASP A 565 69.07 -20.74 41.19
N GLY A 566 69.26 -21.66 40.25
CA GLY A 566 68.57 -22.96 40.21
C GLY A 566 67.23 -22.99 39.48
N LEU A 567 66.73 -21.84 38.97
CA LEU A 567 65.47 -21.76 38.21
C LEU A 567 65.72 -21.80 36.70
N THR A 568 64.97 -22.65 36.00
CA THR A 568 64.91 -22.71 34.54
C THR A 568 63.47 -22.78 34.05
N VAL A 569 63.23 -22.37 32.80
CA VAL A 569 61.92 -22.43 32.14
C VAL A 569 62.07 -23.21 30.82
N GLY A 570 61.27 -24.26 30.66
CA GLY A 570 61.25 -25.09 29.46
C GLY A 570 60.58 -24.41 28.25
N GLN A 571 60.77 -24.99 27.06
CA GLN A 571 60.11 -24.53 25.83
C GLN A 571 58.58 -24.72 25.85
N ASP A 572 58.09 -25.63 26.70
CA ASP A 572 56.69 -25.84 27.04
C ASP A 572 56.15 -24.84 28.08
N GLY A 573 57.01 -23.96 28.62
CA GLY A 573 56.71 -23.05 29.70
C GLY A 573 56.72 -23.69 31.08
N LYS A 574 57.19 -24.92 31.25
CA LYS A 574 57.32 -25.54 32.59
C LYS A 574 58.48 -24.91 33.36
N ILE A 575 58.21 -24.42 34.58
CA ILE A 575 59.26 -23.99 35.50
C ILE A 575 59.87 -25.24 36.14
N THR A 576 61.19 -25.33 36.17
CA THR A 576 61.94 -26.30 36.99
C THR A 576 62.84 -25.52 37.94
N TYR A 577 62.65 -25.72 39.25
CA TYR A 577 63.44 -25.06 40.28
C TYR A 577 64.16 -26.07 41.16
N ASN A 578 65.49 -25.99 41.15
CA ASN A 578 66.40 -26.77 42.00
C ASN A 578 66.84 -25.88 43.17
N ALA A 579 66.29 -26.11 44.37
CA ALA A 579 66.59 -25.27 45.52
C ALA A 579 68.03 -25.53 46.02
N PRO A 580 68.92 -24.51 46.10
CA PRO A 580 70.25 -24.69 46.67
C PRO A 580 70.18 -25.19 48.12
N LYS A 581 71.17 -26.00 48.55
CA LYS A 581 71.18 -26.62 49.88
C LYS A 581 71.27 -25.59 51.02
N ASP A 582 71.95 -24.50 50.75
CA ASP A 582 72.24 -23.34 51.61
C ASP A 582 71.24 -22.18 51.43
N LYS A 583 70.21 -22.34 50.59
CA LYS A 583 69.22 -21.29 50.33
C LYS A 583 68.41 -20.99 51.58
N THR A 584 68.38 -19.73 52.01
CA THR A 584 67.47 -19.27 53.09
C THR A 584 66.01 -19.58 52.73
N PRO A 585 65.25 -20.25 53.61
CA PRO A 585 63.81 -20.48 53.42
C PRO A 585 63.04 -19.17 53.23
N GLY A 586 62.01 -19.21 52.37
CA GLY A 586 61.23 -18.04 51.99
C GLY A 586 60.49 -18.21 50.67
N ASP A 587 59.74 -17.18 50.27
CA ASP A 587 58.99 -17.17 49.01
C ASP A 587 59.87 -16.71 47.85
N LEU A 588 60.05 -17.58 46.85
CA LEU A 588 60.58 -17.23 45.54
C LEU A 588 59.43 -16.84 44.62
N THR A 589 59.24 -15.54 44.42
CA THR A 589 58.26 -14.99 43.48
C THR A 589 58.94 -14.40 42.26
N GLY A 590 58.37 -14.63 41.08
CA GLY A 590 58.84 -14.03 39.84
C GLY A 590 57.75 -14.00 38.77
N LYS A 591 58.15 -13.71 37.54
CA LYS A 591 57.27 -13.68 36.37
C LYS A 591 57.92 -14.41 35.21
N VAL A 592 57.10 -15.08 34.41
CA VAL A 592 57.47 -15.58 33.08
C VAL A 592 56.78 -14.70 32.03
N LEU A 593 57.56 -14.17 31.11
CA LEU A 593 57.11 -13.46 29.92
C LEU A 593 56.74 -14.48 28.84
N VAL A 594 55.46 -14.49 28.47
CA VAL A 594 54.92 -15.35 27.41
C VAL A 594 54.75 -14.54 26.12
N THR A 595 55.62 -14.80 25.14
CA THR A 595 55.60 -14.10 23.84
C THR A 595 54.98 -15.00 22.79
N LEU A 596 53.79 -14.63 22.30
CA LEU A 596 53.10 -15.34 21.22
C LEU A 596 53.74 -15.02 19.86
N PRO A 597 53.74 -15.93 18.86
CA PRO A 597 54.45 -15.74 17.58
C PRO A 597 54.15 -14.43 16.86
N ASP A 598 52.87 -14.04 16.82
CA ASP A 598 52.37 -12.85 16.10
C ASP A 598 52.33 -11.59 16.99
N LYS A 599 53.01 -11.61 18.16
CA LYS A 599 52.89 -10.56 19.19
C LYS A 599 54.26 -10.09 19.69
N LYS A 600 54.48 -8.78 19.64
CA LYS A 600 55.70 -8.14 20.18
C LYS A 600 55.66 -7.97 21.69
N THR A 601 54.48 -7.65 22.24
CA THR A 601 54.27 -7.42 23.67
C THR A 601 54.09 -8.77 24.40
N PRO A 602 54.99 -9.16 25.32
CA PRO A 602 54.84 -10.38 26.10
C PRO A 602 53.72 -10.26 27.14
N ILE A 603 53.11 -11.38 27.50
CA ILE A 603 52.13 -11.47 28.58
C ILE A 603 52.83 -12.00 29.82
N SER A 604 52.83 -11.21 30.88
CA SER A 604 53.46 -11.57 32.15
C SER A 604 52.57 -12.52 32.96
N VAL A 605 53.12 -13.68 33.34
CA VAL A 605 52.48 -14.69 34.18
C VAL A 605 53.28 -14.83 35.47
N PRO A 606 52.74 -14.47 36.64
CA PRO A 606 53.44 -14.61 37.91
C PRO A 606 53.54 -16.07 38.35
N PHE A 607 54.60 -16.39 39.10
CA PHE A 607 54.76 -17.66 39.81
C PHE A 607 55.18 -17.42 41.25
N LYS A 608 54.88 -18.40 42.11
CA LYS A 608 55.31 -18.45 43.52
C LYS A 608 55.79 -19.87 43.85
N ILE A 609 56.97 -19.98 44.43
CA ILE A 609 57.53 -21.22 44.97
C ILE A 609 58.03 -20.93 46.39
N THR A 610 57.48 -21.58 47.41
CA THR A 610 57.94 -21.44 48.79
C THR A 610 59.03 -22.47 49.08
N VAL A 611 60.22 -21.99 49.42
CA VAL A 611 61.34 -22.81 49.89
C VAL A 611 61.22 -23.00 51.41
N ILE A 612 61.18 -24.25 51.86
CA ILE A 612 61.22 -24.62 53.29
C ILE A 612 62.57 -25.25 53.65
N PRO A 613 62.99 -25.22 54.93
CA PRO A 613 64.17 -25.96 55.35
C PRO A 613 64.00 -27.45 55.05
N ALA A 614 65.08 -28.11 54.62
CA ALA A 614 65.15 -29.57 54.57
C ALA A 614 64.75 -30.17 55.93
N VAL A 615 63.88 -31.19 55.89
CA VAL A 615 63.59 -31.98 57.09
C VAL A 615 64.85 -32.78 57.42
N PRO A 616 65.43 -32.68 58.62
CA PRO A 616 66.55 -33.53 59.00
C PRO A 616 66.10 -35.00 59.00
N GLU A 617 66.78 -35.83 58.22
CA GLU A 617 66.57 -37.29 58.23
C GLU A 617 67.10 -37.85 59.54
N MET A 618 66.22 -37.92 60.55
CA MET A 618 66.54 -38.53 61.84
C MET A 618 66.76 -40.03 61.64
N SER A 619 67.99 -40.48 61.88
CA SER A 619 68.43 -41.86 61.76
C SER A 619 68.83 -42.42 63.12
N TYR A 620 68.45 -43.67 63.38
CA TYR A 620 68.96 -44.43 64.52
C TYR A 620 70.10 -45.33 64.02
N PRO A 621 71.31 -45.26 64.60
CA PRO A 621 72.39 -46.15 64.23
C PRO A 621 72.08 -47.59 64.66
N ASP A 622 72.23 -48.55 63.74
CA ASP A 622 72.06 -49.97 64.01
C ASP A 622 73.01 -50.44 65.14
N LYS A 623 72.44 -50.74 66.32
CA LYS A 623 73.13 -51.40 67.41
C LYS A 623 72.64 -52.83 67.59
N LYS A 624 73.56 -53.79 67.56
CA LYS A 624 73.30 -55.16 68.01
C LYS A 624 73.16 -55.17 69.54
N VAL A 625 72.13 -55.82 70.04
CA VAL A 625 71.85 -56.00 71.48
C VAL A 625 71.54 -57.47 71.75
N GLU A 626 71.95 -57.97 72.92
CA GLU A 626 71.67 -59.35 73.33
C GLU A 626 70.17 -59.53 73.64
N ALA A 627 69.64 -60.72 73.38
CA ALA A 627 68.23 -61.02 73.60
C ALA A 627 67.85 -60.81 75.08
N GLY A 628 66.85 -59.95 75.33
CA GLY A 628 66.39 -59.60 76.67
C GLY A 628 67.09 -58.40 77.32
N LYS A 629 68.04 -57.74 76.64
CA LYS A 629 68.65 -56.48 77.08
C LYS A 629 68.03 -55.30 76.32
N SER A 630 67.90 -54.15 76.99
CA SER A 630 67.61 -52.86 76.35
C SER A 630 68.90 -52.17 75.91
N VAL A 631 68.82 -51.36 74.84
CA VAL A 631 69.90 -50.47 74.41
C VAL A 631 69.32 -49.11 74.05
N GLU A 632 69.98 -48.04 74.50
CA GLU A 632 69.66 -46.68 74.06
C GLU A 632 70.51 -46.34 72.82
N THR A 633 69.81 -45.92 71.76
CA THR A 633 70.37 -45.34 70.55
C THR A 633 69.98 -43.86 70.51
N PRO A 634 70.94 -42.92 70.59
CA PRO A 634 70.62 -41.52 70.36
C PRO A 634 70.14 -41.36 68.91
N ILE A 635 69.21 -40.44 68.70
CA ILE A 635 68.85 -39.96 67.36
C ILE A 635 70.07 -39.21 66.81
N THR A 636 70.38 -39.44 65.54
CA THR A 636 71.34 -38.66 64.73
C THR A 636 70.62 -37.96 63.59
#